data_AF-Q4DXQ5-F1
#
_entry.id   AF-Q4DXQ5-F1
#
_cell.length_a   1.000
_cell.length_b   1.000
_cell.length_c   1.000
_cell.angle_alpha   90.00
_cell.angle_beta   90.00
_cell.angle_gamma   90.00
#
_symmetry.space_group_name_H-M   'P 1'
#
loop_
_entity.id
_entity.type
_entity.pdbx_description
1 polymer ?
#
loop_
_entity_poly.entity_id
_entity_poly.type
_entity_poly.pdbx_seq_one_letter_code
_entity_poly.pdbx_strand_id
1 'polypeptide(L)'
;MAKGKKKGPVDVFATLGSSGRIEVAGETESTDMRPAEMLDTALVITPAIPRVEVSLSIQFRCTVPIVEGDMLQLYLPGFRGKASLFTPEFSPIQATKSLRQFRGYWSGEGAKKGKGPGKQLLLLKCVHRVEAQQLVAIVVPRSLRLMSPDKLAQNSSKIKISGVVKHAEGGRILKQVFVSSTEVKKRHVLEEIKDYKLLISELDKISGLEDVDAHVAEELSMEEVDHIWESTYERCPYPIALQWHIANSAFRDYESFGPLLKTIVEGAIHSVKRRHQLLGLYREIATNLGVKVGAVIIFQDVLNMLYGSLYPHIPGTVLLAVRLFTMEPIDIARTFLISEPPQFSLAQEIYSSFRTGDPEGLKKWAFTVSTLLLIVGTHANDPESSVDTPILPLYYAIKEVPHDELQYIREMPPNEWYVFPFLALVRPRVDWTDEEAFPIPDNAVLFEIHNAADGLDVSDLSMYPYDREWLLPLFSSFRVNHVKVYDDRNSLTHVVMYMHGCLHGSVKEPMIPEEDRAVTAVMVRKLRTEAEKIIYRAHQIAEHAYLNVTLNERLRLHPQTLLRAQYVDHYFEVKRFSQAKTTVEEGLVNWQVCTTPAQLIDPVEGVIKHAVWEFMPRKFALLAEQYFLSKTRFKKVFEAQGILLDFAGYVCDYGGKGPRPMRRLLRKRVTHEAPLPVFEELRS
;
A
#
# COMPACT_ATOMS: atom_id res chain seq x y z
N MET A 1 7.57 35.64 26.18
CA MET A 1 7.76 34.94 24.89
C MET A 1 8.61 33.69 25.13
N ALA A 2 7.99 32.51 25.21
CA ALA A 2 8.73 31.27 25.35
C ALA A 2 9.54 31.01 24.07
N LYS A 3 10.88 30.96 24.18
CA LYS A 3 11.75 30.52 23.07
C LYS A 3 11.25 29.14 22.62
N GLY A 4 10.69 29.07 21.41
CA GLY A 4 10.12 27.85 20.86
C GLY A 4 11.12 26.70 20.99
N LYS A 5 10.70 25.62 21.67
CA LYS A 5 11.45 24.35 21.70
C LYS A 5 11.82 24.04 20.25
N LYS A 6 13.12 23.94 19.95
CA LYS A 6 13.58 23.43 18.64
C LYS A 6 12.85 22.11 18.42
N LYS A 7 11.94 22.06 17.44
CA LYS A 7 11.27 20.81 17.06
C LYS A 7 12.38 19.78 16.86
N GLY A 8 12.29 18.66 17.58
CA GLY A 8 13.27 17.57 17.47
C GLY A 8 13.41 17.13 16.01
N PRO A 9 14.50 16.44 15.66
CA PRO A 9 14.65 15.89 14.32
C PRO A 9 13.42 15.04 13.97
N VAL A 10 12.80 15.33 12.83
CA VAL A 10 11.66 14.56 12.34
C VAL A 10 12.17 13.17 11.96
N ASP A 11 11.68 12.13 12.64
CA ASP A 11 11.94 10.76 12.22
C ASP A 11 11.13 10.45 10.97
N VAL A 12 11.81 10.46 9.82
CA VAL A 12 11.20 10.15 8.52
C VAL A 12 10.79 8.68 8.41
N PHE A 13 11.29 7.80 9.29
CA PHE A 13 10.96 6.36 9.31
C PHE A 13 9.89 5.99 10.34
N ALA A 14 9.23 6.97 10.98
CA ALA A 14 8.15 6.69 11.91
C ALA A 14 7.05 5.82 11.26
N THR A 15 6.50 4.89 12.02
CA THR A 15 5.38 4.01 11.65
C THR A 15 4.16 4.35 12.50
N LEU A 16 2.97 4.07 11.96
CA LEU A 16 1.73 4.16 12.74
C LEU A 16 1.50 2.88 13.56
N GLY A 17 1.83 1.73 12.97
CA GLY A 17 1.72 0.44 13.61
C GLY A 17 2.68 0.32 14.80
N SER A 18 2.21 -0.38 15.84
CA SER A 18 2.96 -0.66 17.07
C SER A 18 3.79 -1.93 16.98
N SER A 19 3.43 -2.86 16.07
CA SER A 19 4.03 -4.19 15.96
C SER A 19 5.51 -4.22 15.55
N GLY A 20 6.07 -3.09 15.12
CA GLY A 20 7.50 -2.91 14.82
C GLY A 20 8.30 -2.21 15.92
N ARG A 21 7.67 -1.75 17.02
CA ARG A 21 8.40 -1.23 18.18
C ARG A 21 8.74 -2.37 19.13
N ILE A 22 9.51 -3.32 18.63
CA ILE A 22 10.38 -4.07 19.52
C ILE A 22 11.63 -3.20 19.56
N GLU A 23 11.72 -2.31 20.55
CA GLU A 23 13.05 -1.98 21.05
C GLU A 23 13.56 -3.33 21.56
N VAL A 24 14.24 -4.07 20.69
CA VAL A 24 14.95 -5.26 21.08
C VAL A 24 15.91 -4.74 22.14
N ALA A 25 15.58 -4.98 23.40
CA ALA A 25 16.53 -5.00 24.50
C ALA A 25 17.45 -6.20 24.23
N GLY A 26 18.10 -6.18 23.07
CA GLY A 26 19.16 -7.08 22.74
C GLY A 26 20.23 -6.79 23.77
N GLU A 27 20.73 -7.86 24.36
CA GLU A 27 21.92 -7.87 25.20
C GLU A 27 22.85 -6.75 24.73
N THR A 28 23.22 -5.85 25.65
CA THR A 28 24.21 -4.80 25.39
C THR A 28 25.48 -5.46 24.85
N GLU A 29 25.54 -5.64 23.53
CA GLU A 29 26.68 -6.19 22.82
C GLU A 29 27.83 -5.25 23.13
N SER A 30 28.94 -5.79 23.64
CA SER A 30 30.13 -4.99 23.95
C SER A 30 30.50 -4.21 22.70
N THR A 31 30.37 -2.88 22.77
CA THR A 31 30.50 -2.01 21.62
C THR A 31 31.98 -1.78 21.35
N ASP A 32 32.65 -2.79 20.80
CA ASP A 32 34.02 -2.67 20.30
C ASP A 32 34.01 -1.71 19.11
N MET A 33 34.20 -0.43 19.41
CA MET A 33 34.27 0.63 18.41
C MET A 33 35.57 0.48 17.62
N ARG A 34 35.44 0.42 16.29
CA ARG A 34 36.58 0.31 15.37
C ARG A 34 36.51 1.40 14.30
N PRO A 35 37.64 1.72 13.64
CA PRO A 35 37.63 2.56 12.45
C PRO A 35 36.72 1.96 11.38
N ALA A 36 35.68 2.69 11.01
CA ALA A 36 34.67 2.24 10.06
C ALA A 36 34.88 2.88 8.69
N GLU A 37 34.99 2.05 7.65
CA GLU A 37 35.18 2.46 6.27
C GLU A 37 34.20 1.72 5.35
N MET A 38 33.76 2.36 4.27
CA MET A 38 33.06 1.69 3.18
C MET A 38 34.07 1.16 2.17
N LEU A 39 33.91 -0.11 1.80
CA LEU A 39 34.71 -0.81 0.81
C LEU A 39 33.82 -1.24 -0.36
N ASP A 40 34.45 -1.61 -1.49
CA ASP A 40 33.78 -2.18 -2.67
C ASP A 40 32.52 -1.42 -3.13
N THR A 41 32.54 -0.09 -3.02
CA THR A 41 31.40 0.75 -3.34
C THR A 41 31.15 0.80 -4.84
N ALA A 42 29.92 0.58 -5.30
CA ALA A 42 29.52 0.80 -6.68
C ALA A 42 28.08 1.34 -6.79
N LEU A 43 27.88 2.29 -7.70
CA LEU A 43 26.57 2.78 -8.14
C LEU A 43 26.39 2.54 -9.63
N VAL A 44 25.36 1.78 -10.01
CA VAL A 44 24.92 1.60 -11.39
C VAL A 44 23.59 2.34 -11.58
N ILE A 45 23.48 3.15 -12.62
CA ILE A 45 22.26 3.90 -12.98
C ILE A 45 21.67 3.31 -14.25
N THR A 46 20.44 2.81 -14.18
CA THR A 46 19.79 2.14 -15.31
C THR A 46 18.41 2.73 -15.61
N PRO A 47 18.15 3.24 -16.83
CA PRO A 47 19.12 3.52 -17.90
C PRO A 47 20.03 4.72 -17.57
N ALA A 48 21.23 4.74 -18.15
CA ALA A 48 22.18 5.84 -18.02
C ALA A 48 21.87 7.03 -18.96
N ILE A 49 20.60 7.44 -19.00
CA ILE A 49 20.07 8.52 -19.85
C ILE A 49 19.68 9.71 -18.95
N PRO A 50 19.84 10.97 -19.37
CA PRO A 50 19.44 12.14 -18.56
C PRO A 50 17.93 12.35 -18.50
N ARG A 51 17.44 12.86 -17.37
CA ARG A 51 16.03 13.26 -17.17
C ARG A 51 15.04 12.16 -17.51
N VAL A 52 15.36 10.93 -17.14
CA VAL A 52 14.44 9.78 -17.22
C VAL A 52 14.37 9.09 -15.88
N GLU A 53 13.33 8.29 -15.71
CA GLU A 53 13.21 7.44 -14.54
C GLU A 53 14.28 6.37 -14.56
N VAL A 54 14.86 6.09 -13.40
CA VAL A 54 15.96 5.13 -13.26
C VAL A 54 15.75 4.22 -12.07
N SER A 55 16.29 3.02 -12.17
CA SER A 55 16.66 2.20 -11.03
C SER A 55 18.12 2.47 -10.67
N LEU A 56 18.44 2.40 -9.38
CA LEU A 56 19.82 2.54 -8.88
C LEU A 56 20.26 1.25 -8.22
N SER A 57 21.28 0.58 -8.76
CA SER A 57 21.92 -0.53 -8.05
C SER A 57 23.06 0.01 -7.20
N ILE A 58 22.98 -0.22 -5.89
CA ILE A 58 23.92 0.25 -4.88
C ILE A 58 24.60 -0.98 -4.28
N GLN A 59 25.93 -0.99 -4.34
CA GLN A 59 26.76 -2.04 -3.77
C GLN A 59 27.77 -1.43 -2.80
N PHE A 60 28.01 -2.07 -1.66
CA PHE A 60 29.06 -1.69 -0.71
C PHE A 60 29.38 -2.83 0.27
N ARG A 61 30.54 -2.72 0.94
CA ARG A 61 30.91 -3.44 2.17
C ARG A 61 31.21 -2.43 3.26
N CYS A 62 31.02 -2.81 4.51
CA CYS A 62 31.40 -2.00 5.67
C CYS A 62 32.41 -2.78 6.52
N THR A 63 33.47 -2.13 7.03
CA THR A 63 34.47 -2.79 7.86
C THR A 63 33.96 -3.18 9.25
N VAL A 64 32.85 -2.58 9.68
CA VAL A 64 32.16 -2.85 10.94
C VAL A 64 30.74 -3.35 10.66
N PRO A 65 30.13 -4.11 11.58
CA PRO A 65 28.73 -4.51 11.42
C PRO A 65 27.81 -3.27 11.42
N ILE A 66 26.73 -3.36 10.66
CA ILE A 66 25.66 -2.37 10.63
C ILE A 66 24.46 -3.01 11.32
N VAL A 67 24.01 -2.41 12.42
CA VAL A 67 22.97 -2.97 13.27
C VAL A 67 21.68 -2.17 13.18
N GLU A 68 20.61 -2.72 13.75
CA GLU A 68 19.29 -2.10 13.69
C GLU A 68 19.30 -0.66 14.24
N GLY A 69 18.69 0.25 13.48
CA GLY A 69 18.65 1.67 13.76
C GLY A 69 19.82 2.48 13.20
N ASP A 70 20.91 1.83 12.76
CA ASP A 70 22.00 2.51 12.07
C ASP A 70 21.53 3.12 10.73
N MET A 71 22.19 4.19 10.32
CA MET A 71 21.76 5.03 9.20
C MET A 71 22.89 5.28 8.22
N LEU A 72 22.72 4.85 6.97
CA LEU A 72 23.57 5.28 5.86
C LEU A 72 22.95 6.43 5.09
N GLN A 73 23.80 7.29 4.54
CA GLN A 73 23.41 8.47 3.78
C GLN A 73 24.18 8.53 2.47
N LEU A 74 23.47 8.45 1.36
CA LEU A 74 23.98 8.64 0.01
C LEU A 74 23.57 10.01 -0.51
N TYR A 75 24.57 10.82 -0.88
CA TYR A 75 24.36 12.12 -1.49
C TYR A 75 24.31 11.98 -3.00
N LEU A 76 23.13 12.24 -3.58
CA LEU A 76 22.81 12.03 -5.00
C LEU A 76 22.42 13.36 -5.68
N PRO A 77 23.37 14.30 -5.84
CA PRO A 77 23.04 15.62 -6.38
C PRO A 77 22.60 15.54 -7.85
N GLY A 78 21.57 16.31 -8.17
CA GLY A 78 20.93 16.39 -9.48
C GLY A 78 19.77 15.41 -9.70
N PHE A 79 19.64 14.38 -8.86
CA PHE A 79 18.52 13.43 -8.93
C PHE A 79 17.22 14.09 -8.45
N ARG A 80 16.11 13.69 -9.08
CA ARG A 80 14.82 14.35 -8.96
C ARG A 80 13.72 13.35 -8.60
N GLY A 81 12.63 13.80 -7.99
CA GLY A 81 11.54 12.92 -7.55
C GLY A 81 10.84 13.40 -6.27
N LYS A 82 9.66 12.83 -6.01
CA LYS A 82 8.87 13.09 -4.80
C LYS A 82 9.57 12.50 -3.59
N ALA A 83 9.58 13.22 -2.46
CA ALA A 83 10.09 12.66 -1.21
C ALA A 83 9.23 11.47 -0.79
N SER A 84 9.85 10.31 -0.58
CA SER A 84 9.14 9.04 -0.36
C SER A 84 9.97 8.09 0.48
N LEU A 85 9.28 7.39 1.39
CA LEU A 85 9.77 6.14 1.97
C LEU A 85 9.67 5.04 0.94
N PHE A 86 10.62 4.11 0.96
CA PHE A 86 10.63 2.98 0.05
C PHE A 86 11.36 1.77 0.63
N THR A 87 11.15 0.63 -0.02
CA THR A 87 11.75 -0.66 0.29
C THR A 87 12.76 -0.96 -0.82
N PRO A 88 14.06 -1.00 -0.51
CA PRO A 88 15.06 -1.45 -1.46
C PRO A 88 14.82 -2.92 -1.85
N GLU A 89 15.07 -3.23 -3.11
CA GLU A 89 15.04 -4.58 -3.64
C GLU A 89 16.42 -5.24 -3.49
N PHE A 90 16.44 -6.56 -3.39
CA PHE A 90 17.68 -7.32 -3.28
C PHE A 90 17.87 -8.12 -4.57
N SER A 91 19.08 -8.07 -5.13
CA SER A 91 19.38 -8.84 -6.33
C SER A 91 19.29 -10.34 -6.00
N PRO A 92 18.46 -11.13 -6.70
CA PRO A 92 18.30 -12.55 -6.42
C PRO A 92 19.58 -13.37 -6.67
N ILE A 93 20.55 -12.78 -7.39
CA ILE A 93 21.80 -13.45 -7.78
C ILE A 93 22.68 -13.80 -6.56
N GLN A 94 22.46 -13.20 -5.38
CA GLN A 94 23.40 -13.33 -4.25
C GLN A 94 22.85 -13.90 -2.92
N ALA A 95 21.57 -14.25 -2.77
CA ALA A 95 21.10 -14.74 -1.46
C ALA A 95 20.09 -15.89 -1.55
N THR A 96 20.42 -17.00 -0.88
CA THR A 96 19.54 -18.14 -0.60
C THR A 96 18.39 -17.79 0.38
N LYS A 97 18.47 -16.63 1.06
CA LYS A 97 17.37 -15.97 1.78
C LYS A 97 17.62 -14.46 1.78
N SER A 98 17.01 -13.69 0.88
CA SER A 98 17.15 -12.22 0.88
C SER A 98 16.26 -11.62 1.99
N LEU A 99 16.78 -11.56 3.21
CA LEU A 99 16.16 -10.76 4.27
C LEU A 99 16.26 -9.28 3.89
N ARG A 100 15.16 -8.54 4.03
CA ARG A 100 15.12 -7.10 3.76
C ARG A 100 15.95 -6.37 4.82
N GLN A 101 17.19 -6.02 4.52
CA GLN A 101 18.14 -5.43 5.48
C GLN A 101 17.94 -3.93 5.74
N PHE A 102 17.32 -3.21 4.80
CA PHE A 102 17.21 -1.75 4.87
C PHE A 102 15.80 -1.24 4.57
N ARG A 103 15.48 -0.10 5.16
CA ARG A 103 14.39 0.79 4.74
C ARG A 103 14.97 2.06 4.15
N GLY A 104 14.46 2.45 2.98
CA GLY A 104 14.93 3.59 2.22
C GLY A 104 14.06 4.83 2.46
N TYR A 105 14.68 6.01 2.41
CA TYR A 105 13.98 7.29 2.30
C TYR A 105 14.69 8.19 1.30
N TRP A 106 13.94 8.72 0.35
CA TRP A 106 14.41 9.76 -0.56
C TRP A 106 13.89 11.12 -0.10
N SER A 107 14.79 12.11 0.04
CA SER A 107 14.44 13.45 0.53
C SER A 107 13.64 14.31 -0.46
N GLY A 108 13.52 13.86 -1.71
CA GLY A 108 12.97 14.67 -2.79
C GLY A 108 13.90 15.80 -3.24
N GLU A 109 13.38 16.65 -4.14
CA GLU A 109 14.10 17.80 -4.72
C GLU A 109 14.38 18.94 -3.73
N GLY A 110 13.86 18.86 -2.50
CA GLY A 110 13.97 19.90 -1.48
C GLY A 110 13.06 21.09 -1.77
N ALA A 111 12.32 21.56 -0.77
CA ALA A 111 11.63 22.85 -0.87
C ALA A 111 12.68 23.96 -0.98
N LYS A 112 12.58 24.82 -2.00
CA LYS A 112 13.45 26.00 -2.21
C LYS A 112 13.39 27.08 -1.10
N LYS A 113 12.94 26.76 0.11
CA LYS A 113 12.91 27.71 1.24
C LYS A 113 14.16 27.54 2.11
N GLY A 114 15.29 28.04 1.60
CA GLY A 114 16.57 28.15 2.28
C GLY A 114 17.74 28.28 1.28
N LYS A 115 18.78 29.08 1.59
CA LYS A 115 19.99 29.25 0.76
C LYS A 115 20.87 27.99 0.75
N GLY A 116 20.35 26.89 0.23
CA GLY A 116 21.09 25.69 -0.09
C GLY A 116 20.21 24.73 -0.87
N PRO A 117 20.76 23.92 -1.80
CA PRO A 117 19.99 22.82 -2.35
C PRO A 117 19.58 21.94 -1.17
N GLY A 118 18.27 21.78 -0.94
CA GLY A 118 17.77 20.79 0.00
C GLY A 118 18.46 19.48 -0.36
N LYS A 119 19.25 18.94 0.55
CA LYS A 119 20.24 17.91 0.18
C LYS A 119 19.48 16.70 -0.35
N GLN A 120 19.60 16.47 -1.66
CA GLN A 120 19.16 15.28 -2.39
C GLN A 120 19.87 14.06 -1.79
N LEU A 121 19.24 13.49 -0.77
CA LEU A 121 19.76 12.47 0.10
C LEU A 121 18.88 11.25 -0.01
N LEU A 122 19.54 10.12 -0.21
CA LEU A 122 18.98 8.82 0.00
C LEU A 122 19.48 8.32 1.35
N LEU A 123 18.55 8.06 2.26
CA LEU A 123 18.82 7.50 3.58
C LEU A 123 18.48 6.01 3.57
N LEU A 124 19.32 5.18 4.17
CA LEU A 124 19.08 3.76 4.39
C LEU A 124 19.15 3.49 5.89
N LYS A 125 18.01 3.15 6.49
CA LYS A 125 17.93 2.69 7.87
C LYS A 125 18.09 1.18 7.90
N CYS A 126 19.05 0.68 8.66
CA CYS A 126 19.22 -0.74 8.87
C CYS A 126 18.07 -1.27 9.75
N VAL A 127 17.40 -2.33 9.27
CA VAL A 127 16.31 -3.04 9.96
C VAL A 127 16.67 -4.48 10.30
N HIS A 128 17.66 -5.05 9.62
CA HIS A 128 18.28 -6.32 10.01
C HIS A 128 19.80 -6.20 9.92
N ARG A 129 20.47 -6.80 10.91
CA ARG A 129 21.92 -6.78 11.04
C ARG A 129 22.62 -7.22 9.75
N VAL A 130 23.64 -6.47 9.39
CA VAL A 130 24.59 -6.78 8.32
C VAL A 130 25.95 -7.00 8.98
N GLU A 131 26.53 -8.17 8.77
CA GLU A 131 27.82 -8.50 9.35
C GLU A 131 28.96 -7.68 8.70
N ALA A 132 30.04 -7.49 9.46
CA ALA A 132 31.24 -6.83 8.94
C ALA A 132 31.74 -7.55 7.67
N GLN A 133 32.19 -6.77 6.69
CA GLN A 133 32.68 -7.22 5.38
C GLN A 133 31.66 -7.96 4.52
N GLN A 134 30.40 -8.08 4.96
CA GLN A 134 29.34 -8.63 4.12
C GLN A 134 29.06 -7.69 2.94
N LEU A 135 29.02 -8.25 1.74
CA LEU A 135 28.63 -7.49 0.55
C LEU A 135 27.14 -7.22 0.58
N VAL A 136 26.77 -5.94 0.56
CA VAL A 136 25.39 -5.49 0.41
C VAL A 136 25.19 -5.08 -1.04
N ALA A 137 24.15 -5.64 -1.67
CA ALA A 137 23.71 -5.25 -3.01
C ALA A 137 22.20 -5.00 -2.97
N ILE A 138 21.82 -3.72 -3.05
CA ILE A 138 20.43 -3.28 -3.03
C ILE A 138 20.09 -2.48 -4.28
N VAL A 139 18.82 -2.50 -4.67
CA VAL A 139 18.29 -1.73 -5.80
C VAL A 139 17.25 -0.76 -5.28
N VAL A 140 17.38 0.50 -5.71
CA VAL A 140 16.31 1.49 -5.59
C VAL A 140 15.37 1.25 -6.77
N PRO A 141 14.12 0.84 -6.51
CA PRO A 141 13.21 0.37 -7.55
C PRO A 141 12.77 1.50 -8.48
N ARG A 142 12.48 1.19 -9.74
CA ARG A 142 11.97 2.19 -10.70
C ARG A 142 10.60 2.71 -10.28
N SER A 143 9.81 1.92 -9.55
CA SER A 143 8.54 2.35 -8.97
C SER A 143 8.70 3.46 -7.92
N LEU A 144 9.90 3.77 -7.42
CA LEU A 144 10.15 5.02 -6.67
C LEU A 144 10.05 6.27 -7.57
N ARG A 145 10.21 6.09 -8.89
CA ARG A 145 10.17 7.12 -9.93
C ARG A 145 11.23 8.20 -9.75
N LEU A 146 12.43 7.78 -9.33
CA LEU A 146 13.59 8.65 -9.23
C LEU A 146 14.06 9.02 -10.65
N MET A 147 14.27 10.30 -10.89
CA MET A 147 14.70 10.84 -12.17
C MET A 147 16.21 11.13 -12.14
N SER A 148 16.91 10.71 -13.19
CA SER A 148 18.34 10.92 -13.36
C SER A 148 18.72 12.40 -13.56
N PRO A 149 19.95 12.80 -13.20
CA PRO A 149 20.45 14.16 -13.42
C PRO A 149 20.67 14.47 -14.91
N ASP A 150 20.81 15.76 -15.23
CA ASP A 150 21.10 16.23 -16.60
C ASP A 150 22.43 15.71 -17.15
N LYS A 151 23.44 15.57 -16.29
CA LYS A 151 24.75 15.02 -16.61
C LYS A 151 25.41 14.50 -15.35
N LEU A 152 26.05 13.34 -15.45
CA LEU A 152 26.85 12.75 -14.39
C LEU A 152 28.05 12.04 -15.01
N ALA A 153 29.26 12.50 -14.69
CA ALA A 153 30.46 11.83 -15.12
C ALA A 153 30.59 10.46 -14.43
N GLN A 154 31.18 9.49 -15.12
CA GLN A 154 31.62 8.25 -14.49
C GLN A 154 32.56 8.59 -13.32
N ASN A 155 32.44 7.86 -12.21
CA ASN A 155 33.21 8.09 -10.98
C ASN A 155 33.11 9.53 -10.44
N SER A 156 31.96 10.18 -10.60
CA SER A 156 31.71 11.54 -10.14
C SER A 156 32.01 11.69 -8.64
N SER A 157 32.97 12.55 -8.30
CA SER A 157 33.33 12.91 -6.92
C SER A 157 32.20 13.57 -6.11
N LYS A 158 31.10 13.92 -6.79
CA LYS A 158 29.91 14.50 -6.16
C LYS A 158 29.07 13.46 -5.43
N ILE A 159 29.10 12.21 -5.88
CA ILE A 159 28.37 11.13 -5.23
C ILE A 159 29.18 10.68 -4.02
N LYS A 160 28.55 10.71 -2.86
CA LYS A 160 29.24 10.43 -1.60
C LYS A 160 28.38 9.56 -0.70
N ILE A 161 29.01 8.65 0.01
CA ILE A 161 28.38 7.84 1.06
C ILE A 161 28.97 8.23 2.42
N SER A 162 28.14 8.16 3.46
CA SER A 162 28.51 8.34 4.86
C SER A 162 27.52 7.59 5.74
N GLY A 163 27.77 7.45 7.03
CA GLY A 163 26.85 6.77 7.92
C GLY A 163 26.96 7.21 9.37
N VAL A 164 25.90 6.97 10.13
CA VAL A 164 25.87 7.00 11.60
C VAL A 164 25.67 5.54 12.02
N VAL A 165 26.70 4.95 12.61
CA VAL A 165 26.79 3.51 12.87
C VAL A 165 27.33 3.31 14.29
N LYS A 166 26.64 2.52 15.12
CA LYS A 166 26.99 2.32 16.53
C LYS A 166 28.40 1.77 16.74
N HIS A 167 28.84 0.82 15.91
CA HIS A 167 30.15 0.17 16.03
C HIS A 167 31.31 0.96 15.41
N ALA A 168 31.04 2.13 14.82
CA ALA A 168 32.07 3.01 14.28
C ALA A 168 32.67 3.89 15.39
N GLU A 169 33.97 4.12 15.35
CA GLU A 169 34.62 5.10 16.22
C GLU A 169 33.99 6.50 16.05
N GLY A 170 33.55 7.11 17.15
CA GLY A 170 32.79 8.37 17.12
C GLY A 170 31.36 8.25 16.55
N GLY A 171 30.86 7.02 16.37
CA GLY A 171 29.52 6.71 15.89
C GLY A 171 29.28 7.05 14.42
N ARG A 172 30.33 7.25 13.62
CA ARG A 172 30.21 7.74 12.24
C ARG A 172 31.18 7.08 11.27
N ILE A 173 30.67 6.78 10.08
CA ILE A 173 31.48 6.44 8.92
C ILE A 173 31.81 7.73 8.18
N LEU A 174 33.10 7.97 7.96
CA LEU A 174 33.59 9.16 7.27
C LEU A 174 33.04 9.25 5.84
N LYS A 175 32.86 10.47 5.37
CA LYS A 175 32.29 10.74 4.06
C LYS A 175 33.27 10.36 2.96
N GLN A 176 32.94 9.34 2.17
CA GLN A 176 33.77 8.82 1.08
C GLN A 176 33.11 9.05 -0.28
N VAL A 177 33.91 9.09 -1.35
CA VAL A 177 33.39 9.15 -2.72
C VAL A 177 32.81 7.79 -3.07
N PHE A 178 31.59 7.78 -3.60
CA PHE A 178 30.91 6.56 -4.01
C PHE A 178 31.12 6.35 -5.51
N VAL A 179 31.78 5.26 -5.88
CA VAL A 179 32.22 5.01 -7.26
C VAL A 179 31.01 4.75 -8.17
N SER A 180 30.74 5.66 -9.11
CA SER A 180 29.69 5.51 -10.12
C SER A 180 30.24 4.81 -11.36
N SER A 181 29.84 3.56 -11.59
CA SER A 181 30.30 2.78 -12.75
C SER A 181 29.72 3.27 -14.08
N THR A 182 28.63 4.03 -14.03
CA THR A 182 27.92 4.55 -15.21
C THR A 182 28.11 6.06 -15.43
N GLU A 183 28.18 6.48 -16.69
CA GLU A 183 28.12 7.88 -17.13
C GLU A 183 26.71 8.23 -17.62
N VAL A 184 26.09 9.27 -17.05
CA VAL A 184 24.83 9.85 -17.56
C VAL A 184 25.18 11.00 -18.49
N LYS A 185 24.92 10.82 -19.78
CA LYS A 185 25.13 11.83 -20.81
C LYS A 185 23.98 11.86 -21.81
N LYS A 186 23.73 13.02 -22.38
CA LYS A 186 22.73 13.19 -23.44
C LYS A 186 23.12 12.34 -24.66
N ARG A 187 22.15 11.62 -25.21
CA ARG A 187 22.30 10.75 -26.39
C ARG A 187 21.35 11.20 -27.49
N HIS A 188 21.52 10.69 -28.69
CA HIS A 188 20.49 10.84 -29.71
C HIS A 188 19.27 9.99 -29.33
N VAL A 189 18.05 10.48 -29.64
CA VAL A 189 16.79 9.77 -29.32
C VAL A 189 16.80 8.34 -29.88
N LEU A 190 17.40 8.11 -31.05
CA LEU A 190 17.57 6.76 -31.62
C LEU A 190 18.38 5.81 -30.74
N GLU A 191 19.43 6.32 -30.09
CA GLU A 191 20.25 5.54 -29.17
C GLU A 191 19.47 5.26 -27.89
N GLU A 192 18.74 6.25 -27.37
CA GLU A 192 17.85 6.06 -26.21
C GLU A 192 16.81 4.97 -26.48
N ILE A 193 16.16 4.99 -27.66
CA ILE A 193 15.21 3.95 -28.09
C ILE A 193 15.87 2.58 -28.13
N LYS A 194 17.10 2.48 -28.66
CA LYS A 194 17.86 1.21 -28.70
C LYS A 194 18.20 0.72 -27.29
N ASP A 195 18.62 1.61 -26.40
CA ASP A 195 18.93 1.28 -25.00
C ASP A 195 17.70 0.71 -24.30
N TYR A 196 16.51 1.34 -24.43
CA TYR A 196 15.28 0.83 -23.84
C TYR A 196 14.87 -0.53 -24.41
N LYS A 197 14.95 -0.72 -25.74
CA LYS A 197 14.64 -2.01 -26.36
C LYS A 197 15.59 -3.12 -25.90
N LEU A 198 16.87 -2.79 -25.73
CA LEU A 198 17.86 -3.74 -25.23
C LEU A 198 17.59 -4.08 -23.76
N LEU A 199 17.28 -3.09 -22.92
CA LEU A 199 16.92 -3.32 -21.52
C LEU A 199 15.68 -4.21 -21.38
N ILE A 200 14.64 -3.95 -22.18
CA ILE A 200 13.43 -4.79 -22.20
C ILE A 200 13.79 -6.23 -22.63
N SER A 201 14.53 -6.39 -23.72
CA SER A 201 14.93 -7.72 -24.21
C SER A 201 15.82 -8.49 -23.22
N GLU A 202 16.73 -7.80 -22.51
CA GLU A 202 17.54 -8.39 -21.44
C GLU A 202 16.68 -8.79 -20.24
N LEU A 203 15.73 -7.94 -19.85
CA LEU A 203 14.78 -8.21 -18.78
C LEU A 203 13.96 -9.48 -19.06
N ASP A 204 13.40 -9.59 -20.26
CA ASP A 204 12.60 -10.74 -20.69
C ASP A 204 13.42 -12.03 -20.64
N LYS A 205 14.65 -11.96 -21.15
CA LYS A 205 15.58 -13.09 -21.21
C LYS A 205 16.02 -13.55 -19.82
N ILE A 206 16.39 -12.62 -18.93
CA ILE A 206 16.85 -12.92 -17.57
C ILE A 206 15.69 -13.48 -16.74
N SER A 207 14.48 -12.95 -16.96
CA SER A 207 13.30 -13.27 -16.16
C SER A 207 12.52 -14.48 -16.66
N GLY A 208 12.79 -14.93 -17.89
CA GLY A 208 12.02 -15.99 -18.54
C GLY A 208 10.55 -15.60 -18.69
N LEU A 209 10.28 -14.33 -19.03
CA LEU A 209 8.92 -13.88 -19.32
C LEU A 209 8.47 -14.48 -20.66
N GLU A 210 7.26 -15.00 -20.66
CA GLU A 210 6.62 -15.50 -21.89
C GLU A 210 5.92 -14.34 -22.60
N ASP A 211 5.63 -14.49 -23.90
CA ASP A 211 4.95 -13.45 -24.70
C ASP A 211 3.66 -12.97 -24.01
N VAL A 212 2.89 -13.87 -23.40
CA VAL A 212 1.65 -13.52 -22.69
C VAL A 212 1.91 -12.54 -21.54
N ASP A 213 3.02 -12.68 -20.82
CA ASP A 213 3.38 -11.77 -19.73
C ASP A 213 3.87 -10.42 -20.25
N ALA A 214 4.62 -10.42 -21.36
CA ALA A 214 5.00 -9.17 -22.03
C ALA A 214 3.76 -8.39 -22.49
N HIS A 215 2.74 -9.06 -23.04
CA HIS A 215 1.48 -8.41 -23.44
C HIS A 215 0.74 -7.77 -22.25
N VAL A 216 0.77 -8.41 -21.08
CA VAL A 216 0.21 -7.85 -19.83
C VAL A 216 0.97 -6.59 -19.39
N ALA A 217 2.27 -6.52 -19.62
CA ALA A 217 3.06 -5.31 -19.36
C ALA A 217 2.82 -4.21 -20.41
N GLU A 218 2.55 -4.58 -21.66
CA GLU A 218 2.43 -3.66 -22.79
C GLU A 218 1.06 -3.00 -22.92
N GLU A 219 0.01 -3.55 -22.31
CA GLU A 219 -1.37 -3.02 -22.42
C GLU A 219 -1.63 -1.71 -21.65
N LEU A 220 -0.70 -1.29 -20.78
CA LEU A 220 -0.85 -0.12 -19.93
C LEU A 220 -0.38 1.17 -20.61
N SER A 221 -1.17 2.23 -20.50
CA SER A 221 -0.78 3.57 -20.92
C SER A 221 -0.01 4.31 -19.82
N MET A 222 0.72 5.36 -20.19
CA MET A 222 1.43 6.20 -19.21
C MET A 222 0.50 6.76 -18.14
N GLU A 223 -0.66 7.25 -18.57
CA GLU A 223 -1.67 7.85 -17.71
C GLU A 223 -2.18 6.84 -16.67
N GLU A 224 -2.40 5.59 -17.07
CA GLU A 224 -2.82 4.51 -16.17
C GLU A 224 -1.72 4.20 -15.14
N VAL A 225 -0.47 4.03 -15.58
CA VAL A 225 0.64 3.69 -14.67
C VAL A 225 0.93 4.83 -13.69
N ASP A 226 0.91 6.08 -14.15
CA ASP A 226 1.08 7.25 -13.30
C ASP A 226 -0.08 7.39 -12.31
N HIS A 227 -1.32 7.17 -12.75
CA HIS A 227 -2.48 7.29 -11.87
C HIS A 227 -2.52 6.20 -10.79
N ILE A 228 -2.21 4.94 -11.13
CA ILE A 228 -2.08 3.86 -10.14
C ILE A 228 -0.98 4.21 -9.13
N TRP A 229 0.16 4.70 -9.61
CA TRP A 229 1.24 5.13 -8.73
C TRP A 229 0.79 6.23 -7.77
N GLU A 230 0.13 7.28 -8.25
CA GLU A 230 -0.34 8.39 -7.41
C GLU A 230 -1.40 7.94 -6.40
N SER A 231 -2.40 7.18 -6.84
CA SER A 231 -3.49 6.69 -6.00
C SER A 231 -3.02 5.72 -4.91
N THR A 232 -1.91 5.00 -5.12
CA THR A 232 -1.34 4.12 -4.09
C THR A 232 -0.81 4.91 -2.87
N TYR A 233 -0.36 6.16 -3.07
CA TYR A 233 0.03 7.04 -1.96
C TYR A 233 -1.18 7.64 -1.23
N GLU A 234 -2.34 7.69 -1.88
CA GLU A 234 -3.55 8.25 -1.29
C GLU A 234 -4.10 7.26 -0.26
N ARG A 235 -4.37 7.79 0.93
CA ARG A 235 -5.04 7.08 2.03
C ARG A 235 -6.12 7.99 2.56
N CYS A 236 -7.16 7.41 3.15
CA CYS A 236 -8.18 8.21 3.82
C CYS A 236 -7.51 9.00 4.96
N PRO A 237 -7.57 10.34 4.93
CA PRO A 237 -6.94 11.15 5.97
C PRO A 237 -7.78 11.18 7.25
N TYR A 238 -9.01 10.67 7.21
CA TYR A 238 -9.95 10.67 8.32
C TYR A 238 -10.16 9.24 8.83
N PRO A 239 -10.23 9.05 10.15
CA PRO A 239 -10.69 7.78 10.72
C PRO A 239 -12.16 7.57 10.35
N ILE A 240 -12.56 6.32 10.06
CA ILE A 240 -13.97 5.96 10.02
C ILE A 240 -14.50 5.72 11.45
N ALA A 241 -13.60 5.43 12.41
CA ALA A 241 -13.94 4.87 13.72
C ALA A 241 -14.63 3.50 13.61
N LEU A 242 -14.93 2.84 14.73
CA LEU A 242 -15.47 1.47 14.74
C LEU A 242 -16.71 1.33 13.84
N GLN A 243 -16.68 0.35 12.93
CA GLN A 243 -17.79 0.05 12.04
C GLN A 243 -18.66 -1.04 12.66
N TRP A 244 -19.98 -0.87 12.54
CA TRP A 244 -20.95 -1.88 12.92
C TRP A 244 -21.27 -2.81 11.74
N HIS A 245 -20.94 -4.09 11.89
CA HIS A 245 -21.18 -5.11 10.88
C HIS A 245 -22.58 -5.76 11.03
N ILE A 246 -22.98 -6.55 10.04
CA ILE A 246 -24.25 -7.30 10.05
C ILE A 246 -23.89 -8.79 10.11
N ALA A 247 -24.49 -9.55 11.02
CA ALA A 247 -24.29 -10.99 11.13
C ALA A 247 -25.63 -11.73 11.23
N ASN A 248 -25.77 -12.86 10.52
CA ASN A 248 -27.03 -13.62 10.47
C ASN A 248 -27.04 -14.81 11.45
N SER A 249 -25.93 -15.09 12.12
CA SER A 249 -25.78 -16.25 13.00
C SER A 249 -24.67 -16.00 14.02
N ALA A 250 -24.80 -16.56 15.21
CA ALA A 250 -23.68 -16.68 16.12
C ALA A 250 -22.67 -17.68 15.55
N PHE A 251 -21.39 -17.34 15.65
CA PHE A 251 -20.32 -18.13 15.06
C PHE A 251 -19.68 -19.00 16.14
N ARG A 252 -20.19 -20.22 16.33
CA ARG A 252 -19.74 -21.12 17.41
C ARG A 252 -19.36 -22.53 16.95
N ASP A 253 -20.10 -23.08 15.98
CA ASP A 253 -19.92 -24.46 15.56
C ASP A 253 -18.94 -24.54 14.39
N TYR A 254 -17.67 -24.85 14.68
CA TYR A 254 -16.60 -24.97 13.68
C TYR A 254 -16.99 -25.90 12.52
N GLU A 255 -17.63 -27.04 12.84
CA GLU A 255 -18.02 -28.07 11.88
C GLU A 255 -18.98 -27.54 10.80
N SER A 256 -19.79 -26.53 11.12
CA SER A 256 -20.73 -25.93 10.16
C SER A 256 -20.02 -25.23 8.98
N PHE A 257 -18.74 -24.87 9.16
CA PHE A 257 -17.93 -24.19 8.15
C PHE A 257 -17.05 -25.13 7.31
N GLY A 258 -17.17 -26.45 7.50
CA GLY A 258 -16.42 -27.46 6.73
C GLY A 258 -16.46 -27.27 5.21
N PRO A 259 -17.62 -26.97 4.58
CA PRO A 259 -17.70 -26.69 3.14
C PRO A 259 -16.89 -25.46 2.69
N LEU A 260 -16.84 -24.41 3.51
CA LEU A 260 -16.04 -23.21 3.21
C LEU A 260 -14.56 -23.48 3.39
N LEU A 261 -14.16 -24.19 4.47
CA LEU A 261 -12.78 -24.62 4.67
C LEU A 261 -12.28 -25.45 3.49
N LYS A 262 -13.10 -26.39 3.02
CA LYS A 262 -12.79 -27.19 1.83
C LYS A 262 -12.53 -26.31 0.61
N THR A 263 -13.39 -25.32 0.37
CA THR A 263 -13.21 -24.34 -0.72
C THR A 263 -11.88 -23.58 -0.61
N ILE A 264 -11.52 -23.14 0.60
CA ILE A 264 -10.26 -22.43 0.86
C ILE A 264 -9.05 -23.33 0.57
N VAL A 265 -9.07 -24.57 1.07
CA VAL A 265 -7.97 -25.53 0.88
C VAL A 265 -7.85 -25.93 -0.59
N GLU A 266 -8.97 -26.16 -1.28
CA GLU A 266 -8.97 -26.43 -2.72
C GLU A 266 -8.43 -25.24 -3.52
N GLY A 267 -8.82 -24.01 -3.18
CA GLY A 267 -8.26 -22.78 -3.73
C GLY A 267 -6.74 -22.72 -3.57
N ALA A 268 -6.25 -23.00 -2.36
CA ALA A 268 -4.82 -23.01 -2.06
C ALA A 268 -4.06 -24.06 -2.88
N ILE A 269 -4.63 -25.26 -3.02
CA ILE A 269 -4.06 -26.32 -3.86
C ILE A 269 -3.99 -25.88 -5.32
N HIS A 270 -5.02 -25.22 -5.84
CA HIS A 270 -5.03 -24.69 -7.21
C HIS A 270 -3.98 -23.61 -7.40
N SER A 271 -3.80 -22.69 -6.43
CA SER A 271 -2.75 -21.66 -6.49
C SER A 271 -1.35 -22.28 -6.59
N VAL A 272 -1.11 -23.41 -5.92
CA VAL A 272 0.19 -24.08 -5.92
C VAL A 272 0.43 -24.92 -7.18
N LYS A 273 -0.64 -25.45 -7.80
CA LYS A 273 -0.53 -26.28 -9.02
C LYS A 273 -0.27 -25.40 -10.26
N ARG A 274 1.01 -25.07 -10.47
CA ARG A 274 1.55 -24.21 -11.55
C ARG A 274 1.03 -24.44 -12.97
N ARG A 275 0.62 -25.67 -13.33
CA ARG A 275 0.45 -26.09 -14.73
C ARG A 275 -0.63 -25.31 -15.50
N HIS A 276 -1.56 -24.63 -14.84
CA HIS A 276 -2.69 -24.03 -15.55
C HIS A 276 -2.89 -22.53 -15.35
N GLN A 277 -2.29 -21.88 -14.35
CA GLN A 277 -2.62 -20.48 -14.04
C GLN A 277 -1.43 -19.67 -13.48
N LEU A 278 -0.43 -19.43 -14.32
CA LEU A 278 0.53 -18.34 -14.09
C LEU A 278 -0.25 -17.04 -13.82
N LEU A 279 0.14 -16.32 -12.75
CA LEU A 279 -0.52 -15.08 -12.29
C LEU A 279 -1.98 -15.25 -11.82
N GLY A 280 -2.39 -16.44 -11.37
CA GLY A 280 -3.77 -16.75 -10.96
C GLY A 280 -4.40 -15.68 -10.04
N LEU A 281 -3.70 -15.26 -8.98
CA LEU A 281 -4.18 -14.20 -8.07
C LEU A 281 -4.50 -12.89 -8.81
N TYR A 282 -3.59 -12.40 -9.65
CA TYR A 282 -3.78 -11.13 -10.36
C TYR A 282 -4.93 -11.24 -11.38
N ARG A 283 -5.07 -12.40 -12.03
CA ARG A 283 -6.16 -12.66 -12.98
C ARG A 283 -7.52 -12.75 -12.27
N GLU A 284 -7.59 -13.37 -11.09
CA GLU A 284 -8.79 -13.40 -10.26
C GLU A 284 -9.22 -11.97 -9.89
N ILE A 285 -8.30 -11.18 -9.32
CA ILE A 285 -8.58 -9.80 -8.93
C ILE A 285 -8.99 -8.96 -10.14
N ALA A 286 -8.26 -9.06 -11.23
CA ALA A 286 -8.54 -8.31 -12.46
C ALA A 286 -9.93 -8.62 -13.02
N THR A 287 -10.29 -9.90 -13.09
CA THR A 287 -11.58 -10.36 -13.60
C THR A 287 -12.73 -9.89 -12.70
N ASN A 288 -12.58 -10.06 -11.39
CA ASN A 288 -13.65 -9.75 -10.44
C ASN A 288 -13.90 -8.24 -10.28
N LEU A 289 -12.87 -7.42 -10.46
CA LEU A 289 -12.97 -5.96 -10.36
C LEU A 289 -13.17 -5.28 -11.73
N GLY A 290 -13.09 -6.02 -12.84
CA GLY A 290 -13.20 -5.46 -14.18
C GLY A 290 -12.02 -4.55 -14.56
N VAL A 291 -10.80 -4.91 -14.13
CA VAL A 291 -9.58 -4.12 -14.38
C VAL A 291 -8.54 -4.93 -15.16
N LYS A 292 -7.50 -4.26 -15.66
CA LYS A 292 -6.38 -4.89 -16.37
C LYS A 292 -5.48 -5.68 -15.41
N VAL A 293 -4.94 -6.81 -15.86
CA VAL A 293 -4.01 -7.62 -15.04
C VAL A 293 -2.74 -6.82 -14.76
N GLY A 294 -2.22 -6.10 -15.75
CA GLY A 294 -1.05 -5.26 -15.58
C GLY A 294 -1.25 -4.18 -14.51
N ALA A 295 -2.46 -3.62 -14.41
CA ALA A 295 -2.77 -2.60 -13.43
C ALA A 295 -2.69 -3.13 -11.99
N VAL A 296 -3.18 -4.36 -11.76
CA VAL A 296 -3.08 -5.02 -10.45
C VAL A 296 -1.61 -5.32 -10.09
N ILE A 297 -0.81 -5.74 -11.07
CA ILE A 297 0.63 -5.99 -10.89
C ILE A 297 1.36 -4.70 -10.51
N ILE A 298 1.12 -3.60 -11.24
CA ILE A 298 1.72 -2.29 -10.92
C ILE A 298 1.28 -1.82 -9.53
N PHE A 299 0.02 -1.98 -9.17
CA PHE A 299 -0.47 -1.63 -7.85
C PHE A 299 0.28 -2.40 -6.75
N GLN A 300 0.44 -3.72 -6.93
CA GLN A 300 1.22 -4.55 -6.00
C GLN A 300 2.69 -4.17 -5.94
N ASP A 301 3.31 -3.80 -7.06
CA ASP A 301 4.72 -3.37 -7.10
C ASP A 301 4.91 -2.08 -6.28
N VAL A 302 4.05 -1.08 -6.48
CA VAL A 302 4.09 0.18 -5.73
C VAL A 302 3.80 -0.05 -4.24
N LEU A 303 2.85 -0.92 -3.89
CA LEU A 303 2.60 -1.31 -2.49
C LEU A 303 3.84 -1.98 -1.86
N ASN A 304 4.50 -2.88 -2.58
CA ASN A 304 5.70 -3.54 -2.10
C ASN A 304 6.86 -2.55 -1.93
N MET A 305 7.00 -1.59 -2.86
CA MET A 305 7.95 -0.49 -2.73
C MET A 305 7.66 0.34 -1.49
N LEU A 306 6.41 0.73 -1.22
CA LEU A 306 6.07 1.57 -0.06
C LEU A 306 6.17 0.83 1.28
N TYR A 307 5.68 -0.39 1.35
CA TYR A 307 5.37 -1.07 2.62
C TYR A 307 6.17 -2.35 2.84
N GLY A 308 6.91 -2.86 1.85
CA GLY A 308 7.61 -4.13 1.98
C GLY A 308 8.58 -4.20 3.18
N SER A 309 9.30 -3.12 3.45
CA SER A 309 10.21 -3.02 4.60
C SER A 309 9.49 -2.94 5.95
N LEU A 310 8.21 -2.56 5.98
CA LEU A 310 7.39 -2.58 7.19
C LEU A 310 6.90 -3.99 7.53
N TYR A 311 6.79 -4.84 6.50
CA TYR A 311 6.30 -6.21 6.63
C TYR A 311 7.31 -7.19 6.00
N PRO A 312 8.51 -7.36 6.59
CA PRO A 312 9.60 -8.11 5.97
C PRO A 312 9.27 -9.60 5.79
N HIS A 313 8.41 -10.16 6.63
CA HIS A 313 8.00 -11.56 6.58
C HIS A 313 6.77 -11.81 5.70
N ILE A 314 6.21 -10.75 5.10
CA ILE A 314 4.98 -10.82 4.32
C ILE A 314 5.31 -10.68 2.82
N PRO A 315 4.87 -11.65 2.00
CA PRO A 315 4.98 -11.55 0.55
C PRO A 315 4.17 -10.35 -0.01
N GLY A 316 4.66 -9.68 -1.05
CA GLY A 316 3.96 -8.57 -1.72
C GLY A 316 2.54 -8.90 -2.22
N THR A 317 2.24 -10.17 -2.53
CA THR A 317 0.88 -10.63 -2.85
C THR A 317 -0.10 -10.47 -1.70
N VAL A 318 0.36 -10.66 -0.45
CA VAL A 318 -0.44 -10.45 0.74
C VAL A 318 -0.63 -8.95 1.00
N LEU A 319 0.39 -8.12 0.73
CA LEU A 319 0.24 -6.66 0.82
C LEU A 319 -0.86 -6.16 -0.12
N LEU A 320 -0.90 -6.68 -1.35
CA LEU A 320 -1.97 -6.43 -2.32
C LEU A 320 -3.33 -6.86 -1.77
N ALA A 321 -3.45 -8.11 -1.32
CA ALA A 321 -4.72 -8.65 -0.84
C ALA A 321 -5.26 -7.88 0.37
N VAL A 322 -4.42 -7.57 1.35
CA VAL A 322 -4.79 -6.79 2.54
C VAL A 322 -5.17 -5.36 2.16
N ARG A 323 -4.41 -4.71 1.26
CA ARG A 323 -4.75 -3.35 0.81
C ARG A 323 -6.14 -3.34 0.19
N LEU A 324 -6.43 -4.25 -0.73
CA LEU A 324 -7.74 -4.37 -1.37
C LEU A 324 -8.84 -4.71 -0.36
N PHE A 325 -8.54 -5.53 0.65
CA PHE A 325 -9.49 -5.92 1.69
C PHE A 325 -9.96 -4.72 2.53
N THR A 326 -9.08 -3.73 2.75
CA THR A 326 -9.41 -2.49 3.46
C THR A 326 -10.01 -1.39 2.57
N MET A 327 -10.13 -1.61 1.26
CA MET A 327 -10.64 -0.59 0.33
C MET A 327 -12.15 -0.68 0.18
N GLU A 328 -12.82 0.47 0.21
CA GLU A 328 -14.22 0.58 -0.17
C GLU A 328 -14.35 0.59 -1.70
N PRO A 329 -15.55 0.30 -2.26
CA PRO A 329 -15.73 0.30 -3.71
C PRO A 329 -15.30 1.58 -4.41
N ILE A 330 -15.47 2.72 -3.74
CA ILE A 330 -15.07 4.01 -4.29
C ILE A 330 -13.55 4.18 -4.34
N ASP A 331 -12.81 3.54 -3.44
CA ASP A 331 -11.36 3.55 -3.43
C ASP A 331 -10.82 2.70 -4.57
N ILE A 332 -11.48 1.56 -4.88
CA ILE A 332 -11.17 0.74 -6.06
C ILE A 332 -11.39 1.56 -7.33
N ALA A 333 -12.53 2.23 -7.44
CA ALA A 333 -12.83 3.08 -8.58
C ALA A 333 -11.86 4.25 -8.72
N ARG A 334 -11.44 4.85 -7.60
CA ARG A 334 -10.40 5.89 -7.58
C ARG A 334 -9.07 5.32 -8.05
N THR A 335 -8.64 4.17 -7.56
CA THR A 335 -7.31 3.60 -7.83
C THR A 335 -7.15 3.14 -9.28
N PHE A 336 -8.17 2.47 -9.83
CA PHE A 336 -8.09 1.88 -11.16
C PHE A 336 -8.82 2.66 -12.27
N LEU A 337 -9.36 3.85 -11.96
CA LEU A 337 -10.13 4.69 -12.90
C LEU A 337 -11.30 3.99 -13.59
N ILE A 338 -11.93 3.03 -12.92
CA ILE A 338 -13.14 2.39 -13.44
C ILE A 338 -14.37 3.29 -13.20
N SER A 339 -15.26 3.35 -14.19
CA SER A 339 -16.50 4.15 -14.15
C SER A 339 -17.63 3.47 -13.39
N GLU A 340 -17.51 2.18 -13.14
CA GLU A 340 -18.47 1.39 -12.38
C GLU A 340 -17.78 0.77 -11.18
N PRO A 341 -17.90 1.39 -9.99
CA PRO A 341 -17.40 0.79 -8.76
C PRO A 341 -18.05 -0.59 -8.54
N PRO A 342 -17.32 -1.56 -7.96
CA PRO A 342 -17.95 -2.80 -7.54
C PRO A 342 -19.12 -2.51 -6.58
N GLN A 343 -20.12 -3.38 -6.53
CA GLN A 343 -21.27 -3.16 -5.67
C GLN A 343 -20.91 -3.25 -4.18
N PHE A 344 -19.98 -4.16 -3.86
CA PHE A 344 -19.52 -4.46 -2.51
C PHE A 344 -18.00 -4.38 -2.45
N SER A 345 -17.46 -4.11 -1.25
CA SER A 345 -16.02 -4.25 -1.02
C SER A 345 -15.62 -5.73 -1.03
N LEU A 346 -14.33 -6.00 -1.26
CA LEU A 346 -13.78 -7.35 -1.17
C LEU A 346 -14.10 -7.99 0.19
N ALA A 347 -13.93 -7.23 1.28
CA ALA A 347 -14.26 -7.69 2.63
C ALA A 347 -15.75 -8.03 2.76
N GLN A 348 -16.65 -7.20 2.26
CA GLN A 348 -18.10 -7.46 2.29
C GLN A 348 -18.47 -8.73 1.51
N GLU A 349 -17.89 -8.95 0.33
CA GLU A 349 -18.15 -10.16 -0.44
C GLU A 349 -17.68 -11.42 0.30
N ILE A 350 -16.44 -11.41 0.81
CA ILE A 350 -15.88 -12.54 1.58
C ILE A 350 -16.72 -12.77 2.85
N TYR A 351 -17.01 -11.73 3.63
CA TYR A 351 -17.84 -11.83 4.84
C TYR A 351 -19.23 -12.37 4.53
N SER A 352 -19.83 -11.96 3.41
CA SER A 352 -21.14 -12.48 3.01
C SER A 352 -21.09 -13.98 2.77
N SER A 353 -20.05 -14.50 2.12
CA SER A 353 -19.90 -15.95 1.90
C SER A 353 -19.79 -16.74 3.21
N PHE A 354 -19.05 -16.22 4.21
CA PHE A 354 -19.02 -16.84 5.54
C PHE A 354 -20.36 -16.76 6.26
N ARG A 355 -21.04 -15.61 6.18
CA ARG A 355 -22.33 -15.36 6.80
C ARG A 355 -23.44 -16.25 6.25
N THR A 356 -23.44 -16.53 4.95
CA THR A 356 -24.48 -17.35 4.30
C THR A 356 -24.07 -18.81 4.11
N GLY A 357 -22.85 -19.19 4.49
CA GLY A 357 -22.31 -20.52 4.20
C GLY A 357 -22.21 -20.80 2.70
N ASP A 358 -21.94 -19.78 1.87
CA ASP A 358 -21.94 -19.89 0.40
C ASP A 358 -20.52 -20.18 -0.16
N PRO A 359 -20.20 -21.44 -0.50
CA PRO A 359 -18.92 -21.80 -1.08
C PRO A 359 -18.72 -21.27 -2.50
N GLU A 360 -19.79 -21.07 -3.29
CA GLU A 360 -19.65 -20.57 -4.67
C GLU A 360 -19.27 -19.08 -4.67
N GLY A 361 -19.88 -18.29 -3.78
CA GLY A 361 -19.46 -16.91 -3.53
C GLY A 361 -17.98 -16.83 -3.10
N LEU A 362 -17.52 -17.77 -2.27
CA LEU A 362 -16.13 -17.79 -1.82
C LEU A 362 -15.15 -18.22 -2.93
N LYS A 363 -15.56 -19.12 -3.84
CA LYS A 363 -14.75 -19.55 -4.99
C LYS A 363 -14.34 -18.39 -5.89
N LYS A 364 -15.17 -17.34 -6.00
CA LYS A 364 -14.86 -16.11 -6.72
C LYS A 364 -13.53 -15.50 -6.24
N TRP A 365 -13.22 -15.62 -4.95
CA TRP A 365 -12.03 -15.03 -4.31
C TRP A 365 -11.07 -16.09 -3.75
N ALA A 366 -11.07 -17.30 -4.32
CA ALA A 366 -10.34 -18.44 -3.77
C ALA A 366 -8.84 -18.17 -3.61
N PHE A 367 -8.19 -17.54 -4.60
CA PHE A 367 -6.76 -17.21 -4.54
C PHE A 367 -6.47 -16.06 -3.61
N THR A 368 -7.34 -15.06 -3.56
CA THR A 368 -7.22 -13.94 -2.64
C THR A 368 -7.31 -14.42 -1.19
N VAL A 369 -8.32 -15.25 -0.86
CA VAL A 369 -8.48 -15.84 0.48
C VAL A 369 -7.33 -16.79 0.81
N SER A 370 -6.88 -17.59 -0.15
CA SER A 370 -5.70 -18.46 0.03
C SER A 370 -4.43 -17.65 0.31
N THR A 371 -4.28 -16.48 -0.34
CA THR A 371 -3.16 -15.57 -0.08
C THR A 371 -3.27 -14.96 1.32
N LEU A 372 -4.48 -14.64 1.77
CA LEU A 372 -4.73 -14.09 3.12
C LEU A 372 -4.47 -15.12 4.24
N LEU A 373 -4.40 -16.42 3.97
CA LEU A 373 -3.90 -17.41 4.96
C LEU A 373 -2.44 -17.13 5.38
N LEU A 374 -1.68 -16.40 4.56
CA LEU A 374 -0.26 -16.12 4.81
C LEU A 374 -0.03 -14.94 5.76
N ILE A 375 -1.08 -14.30 6.29
CA ILE A 375 -0.94 -13.22 7.28
C ILE A 375 -0.34 -13.73 8.60
N VAL A 376 -0.50 -15.03 8.88
CA VAL A 376 -0.02 -15.64 10.13
C VAL A 376 1.43 -16.11 10.03
N GLY A 377 2.10 -16.13 11.18
CA GLY A 377 3.50 -16.59 11.31
C GLY A 377 4.53 -15.47 11.09
N THR A 378 4.11 -14.22 11.11
CA THR A 378 5.01 -13.04 11.05
C THR A 378 5.77 -12.81 12.35
N HIS A 379 5.22 -13.25 13.50
CA HIS A 379 5.85 -13.15 14.82
C HIS A 379 6.45 -14.47 15.34
N ALA A 380 6.15 -15.60 14.68
CA ALA A 380 6.47 -16.93 15.21
C ALA A 380 7.97 -17.32 15.16
N ASN A 381 8.85 -16.48 14.61
CA ASN A 381 10.28 -16.78 14.50
C ASN A 381 11.19 -15.95 15.43
N ASP A 382 10.66 -15.00 16.21
CA ASP A 382 11.46 -14.32 17.23
C ASP A 382 11.00 -14.75 18.63
N PRO A 383 11.66 -15.76 19.25
CA PRO A 383 11.38 -16.17 20.63
C PRO A 383 11.65 -15.05 21.66
N GLU A 384 12.28 -13.94 21.26
CA GLU A 384 12.53 -12.76 22.10
C GLU A 384 11.45 -11.67 21.98
N SER A 385 10.46 -11.83 21.10
CA SER A 385 9.41 -10.82 20.87
C SER A 385 8.32 -10.74 21.95
N SER A 386 8.39 -11.56 22.99
CA SER A 386 7.41 -11.60 24.09
C SER A 386 7.62 -10.52 25.16
N VAL A 387 8.20 -9.36 24.83
CA VAL A 387 8.39 -8.26 25.79
C VAL A 387 7.05 -7.59 26.09
N ASP A 388 6.37 -8.08 27.14
CA ASP A 388 5.59 -7.41 28.20
C ASP A 388 4.85 -6.08 27.92
N THR A 389 4.51 -5.80 26.67
CA THR A 389 3.64 -4.66 26.36
C THR A 389 2.22 -5.20 26.29
N PRO A 390 1.33 -4.88 27.25
CA PRO A 390 -0.05 -5.33 27.20
C PRO A 390 -0.67 -4.83 25.90
N ILE A 391 -0.98 -5.76 24.99
CA ILE A 391 -1.70 -5.47 23.76
C ILE A 391 -3.04 -4.88 24.20
N LEU A 392 -3.31 -3.64 23.79
CA LEU A 392 -4.58 -2.99 24.07
C LEU A 392 -5.73 -3.89 23.58
N PRO A 393 -6.86 -3.95 24.31
CA PRO A 393 -8.00 -4.71 23.84
C PRO A 393 -8.42 -4.22 22.44
N LEU A 394 -8.77 -5.19 21.59
CA LEU A 394 -9.26 -4.96 20.24
C LEU A 394 -10.77 -5.15 20.21
N TYR A 395 -11.45 -4.39 19.37
CA TYR A 395 -12.91 -4.37 19.33
C TYR A 395 -13.43 -4.77 17.95
N TYR A 396 -14.52 -5.53 17.97
CA TYR A 396 -15.33 -5.89 16.80
C TYR A 396 -16.81 -5.69 17.12
N ALA A 397 -17.60 -5.18 16.18
CA ALA A 397 -18.96 -4.74 16.48
C ALA A 397 -19.98 -5.18 15.42
N ILE A 398 -21.17 -5.58 15.87
CA ILE A 398 -22.28 -6.06 15.04
C ILE A 398 -23.55 -5.30 15.43
N LYS A 399 -24.27 -4.71 14.47
CA LYS A 399 -25.53 -3.97 14.71
C LYS A 399 -26.81 -4.77 14.50
N GLU A 400 -26.78 -5.78 13.66
CA GLU A 400 -27.97 -6.52 13.25
C GLU A 400 -27.65 -8.00 13.41
N VAL A 401 -28.13 -8.57 14.53
CA VAL A 401 -28.10 -10.00 14.84
C VAL A 401 -29.54 -10.48 14.96
N PRO A 402 -29.94 -11.57 14.29
CA PRO A 402 -31.26 -12.19 14.48
C PRO A 402 -31.55 -12.42 15.97
N HIS A 403 -32.82 -12.29 16.36
CA HIS A 403 -33.20 -12.24 17.77
C HIS A 403 -32.82 -13.52 18.54
N ASP A 404 -33.00 -14.68 17.90
CA ASP A 404 -32.60 -16.00 18.39
C ASP A 404 -31.07 -16.09 18.61
N GLU A 405 -30.30 -15.57 17.67
CA GLU A 405 -28.83 -15.57 17.73
C GLU A 405 -28.29 -14.56 18.75
N LEU A 406 -28.95 -13.40 18.89
CA LEU A 406 -28.65 -12.43 19.92
C LEU A 406 -28.95 -12.99 21.31
N GLN A 407 -30.09 -13.66 21.47
CA GLN A 407 -30.46 -14.29 22.73
C GLN A 407 -29.43 -15.36 23.10
N TYR A 408 -29.01 -16.17 22.13
CA TYR A 408 -27.91 -17.12 22.34
C TYR A 408 -26.63 -16.42 22.82
N ILE A 409 -26.21 -15.33 22.16
CA ILE A 409 -25.00 -14.58 22.56
C ILE A 409 -25.14 -14.06 24.00
N ARG A 410 -26.30 -13.53 24.37
CA ARG A 410 -26.59 -13.01 25.72
C ARG A 410 -26.56 -14.10 26.80
N GLU A 411 -26.90 -15.33 26.43
CA GLU A 411 -26.97 -16.48 27.33
C GLU A 411 -25.67 -17.30 27.38
N MET A 412 -24.63 -16.92 26.61
CA MET A 412 -23.36 -17.64 26.60
C MET A 412 -22.71 -17.68 27.99
N PRO A 413 -22.41 -18.89 28.53
CA PRO A 413 -21.79 -19.00 29.83
C PRO A 413 -20.31 -18.57 29.79
N PRO A 414 -19.74 -18.16 30.93
CA PRO A 414 -18.30 -18.00 31.07
C PRO A 414 -17.56 -19.28 30.65
N ASN A 415 -16.42 -19.08 29.98
CA ASN A 415 -15.59 -20.09 29.33
C ASN A 415 -16.21 -20.81 28.12
N GLU A 416 -17.35 -20.36 27.58
CA GLU A 416 -17.86 -20.94 26.33
C GLU A 416 -16.93 -20.65 25.14
N TRP A 417 -16.95 -21.52 24.14
CA TRP A 417 -16.22 -21.33 22.89
C TRP A 417 -16.96 -20.38 21.93
N TYR A 418 -16.20 -19.50 21.29
CA TYR A 418 -16.69 -18.69 20.18
C TYR A 418 -15.63 -18.62 19.08
N VAL A 419 -16.03 -18.57 17.81
CA VAL A 419 -15.09 -18.53 16.68
C VAL A 419 -15.48 -17.46 15.68
N PHE A 420 -14.53 -16.68 15.19
CA PHE A 420 -14.72 -15.88 13.97
C PHE A 420 -14.20 -16.68 12.77
N PRO A 421 -15.08 -17.25 11.92
CA PRO A 421 -14.64 -18.12 10.81
C PRO A 421 -13.99 -17.32 9.67
N PHE A 422 -14.15 -16.00 9.65
CA PHE A 422 -13.65 -15.07 8.64
C PHE A 422 -12.45 -14.26 9.14
N LEU A 423 -11.80 -13.52 8.22
CA LEU A 423 -10.71 -12.59 8.53
C LEU A 423 -11.26 -11.30 9.15
N ALA A 424 -11.29 -11.18 10.47
CA ALA A 424 -11.93 -10.03 11.11
C ALA A 424 -11.02 -8.80 11.15
N LEU A 425 -11.48 -7.66 10.63
CA LEU A 425 -10.88 -6.35 10.91
C LEU A 425 -11.34 -5.84 12.28
N VAL A 426 -10.41 -5.71 13.21
CA VAL A 426 -10.66 -5.27 14.59
C VAL A 426 -9.85 -4.02 14.90
N ARG A 427 -10.29 -3.21 15.87
CA ARG A 427 -9.69 -1.89 16.13
C ARG A 427 -9.40 -1.66 17.62
N PRO A 428 -8.29 -1.03 17.99
CA PRO A 428 -8.01 -0.66 19.37
C PRO A 428 -8.73 0.64 19.76
N ARG A 429 -8.85 0.89 21.07
CA ARG A 429 -9.25 2.19 21.66
C ARG A 429 -10.62 2.71 21.21
N VAL A 430 -11.62 1.85 21.20
CA VAL A 430 -13.01 2.29 21.02
C VAL A 430 -13.52 2.81 22.36
N ASP A 431 -13.80 4.11 22.44
CA ASP A 431 -14.48 4.70 23.61
C ASP A 431 -15.99 4.52 23.50
N TRP A 432 -16.43 3.27 23.58
CA TRP A 432 -17.85 2.92 23.47
C TRP A 432 -18.67 3.35 24.69
N THR A 433 -18.00 3.80 25.76
CA THR A 433 -18.63 4.32 26.97
C THR A 433 -19.12 5.77 26.83
N ASP A 434 -18.60 6.53 25.87
CA ASP A 434 -19.04 7.90 25.58
C ASP A 434 -20.28 7.89 24.66
N GLU A 435 -21.45 8.30 25.19
CA GLU A 435 -22.72 8.32 24.43
C GLU A 435 -22.73 9.33 23.30
N GLU A 436 -22.09 10.48 23.50
CA GLU A 436 -22.08 11.56 22.52
C GLU A 436 -21.14 11.21 21.36
N ALA A 437 -20.02 10.56 21.66
CA ALA A 437 -19.03 10.18 20.67
C ALA A 437 -19.32 8.86 19.95
N PHE A 438 -20.07 7.94 20.59
CA PHE A 438 -20.25 6.58 20.08
C PHE A 438 -21.72 6.13 20.04
N PRO A 439 -22.46 6.46 18.95
CA PRO A 439 -23.84 6.03 18.81
C PRO A 439 -23.94 4.51 18.65
N ILE A 440 -24.64 3.86 19.58
CA ILE A 440 -24.85 2.42 19.62
C ILE A 440 -26.20 2.06 18.99
N PRO A 441 -26.24 1.20 17.96
CA PRO A 441 -27.48 0.70 17.38
C PRO A 441 -28.26 -0.17 18.36
N ASP A 442 -29.58 -0.25 18.17
CA ASP A 442 -30.44 -1.11 18.97
C ASP A 442 -30.02 -2.57 18.86
N ASN A 443 -29.93 -3.25 20.01
CA ASN A 443 -29.60 -4.68 20.10
C ASN A 443 -28.24 -5.05 19.49
N ALA A 444 -27.31 -4.11 19.49
CA ALA A 444 -25.97 -4.37 18.98
C ALA A 444 -25.16 -5.31 19.89
N VAL A 445 -24.15 -5.94 19.31
CA VAL A 445 -23.16 -6.76 20.00
C VAL A 445 -21.78 -6.14 19.81
N LEU A 446 -21.09 -5.84 20.91
CA LEU A 446 -19.71 -5.39 20.93
C LEU A 446 -18.85 -6.49 21.54
N PHE A 447 -17.82 -6.91 20.81
CA PHE A 447 -16.83 -7.87 21.25
C PHE A 447 -15.55 -7.13 21.65
N GLU A 448 -15.12 -7.34 22.89
CA GLU A 448 -13.82 -6.92 23.42
C GLU A 448 -12.87 -8.13 23.47
N ILE A 449 -11.79 -8.05 22.70
CA ILE A 449 -10.85 -9.14 22.45
C ILE A 449 -9.55 -8.84 23.19
N HIS A 450 -9.21 -9.72 24.11
CA HIS A 450 -7.93 -9.69 24.82
C HIS A 450 -6.96 -10.74 24.28
N ASN A 451 -5.67 -10.49 24.51
CA ASN A 451 -4.57 -11.38 24.13
C ASN A 451 -4.60 -11.76 22.64
N ALA A 452 -4.98 -10.82 21.77
CA ALA A 452 -4.99 -11.05 20.34
C ALA A 452 -3.58 -11.45 19.88
N ALA A 453 -3.46 -12.71 19.46
CA ALA A 453 -2.23 -13.31 18.96
C ALA A 453 -2.40 -13.63 17.47
N ASP A 454 -1.30 -13.80 16.75
CA ASP A 454 -1.30 -14.23 15.33
C ASP A 454 -2.04 -13.30 14.33
N GLY A 455 -2.60 -12.18 14.81
CA GLY A 455 -3.16 -11.11 14.00
C GLY A 455 -2.09 -10.19 13.41
N LEU A 456 -2.43 -9.50 12.33
CA LEU A 456 -1.56 -8.55 11.66
C LEU A 456 -2.01 -7.11 11.94
N ASP A 457 -1.16 -6.30 12.57
CA ASP A 457 -1.35 -4.84 12.62
C ASP A 457 -1.19 -4.29 11.19
N VAL A 458 -2.29 -3.83 10.59
CA VAL A 458 -2.33 -3.34 9.21
C VAL A 458 -2.40 -1.81 9.15
N SER A 459 -2.15 -1.10 10.26
CA SER A 459 -2.29 0.35 10.36
C SER A 459 -1.56 1.10 9.23
N ASP A 460 -0.34 0.70 8.90
CA ASP A 460 0.43 1.37 7.85
C ASP A 460 -0.05 1.02 6.44
N LEU A 461 -0.62 -0.17 6.25
CA LEU A 461 -1.05 -0.69 4.95
C LEU A 461 -2.52 -0.38 4.62
N SER A 462 -3.36 -0.19 5.64
CA SER A 462 -4.80 0.05 5.49
C SER A 462 -5.09 1.33 4.70
N MET A 463 -6.21 1.33 3.97
CA MET A 463 -6.79 2.54 3.39
C MET A 463 -7.18 3.56 4.47
N TYR A 464 -7.40 3.11 5.71
CA TYR A 464 -7.81 3.88 6.88
C TYR A 464 -6.77 3.80 8.01
N PRO A 465 -5.58 4.39 7.81
CA PRO A 465 -4.44 4.16 8.70
C PRO A 465 -4.64 4.70 10.13
N TYR A 466 -5.52 5.68 10.31
CA TYR A 466 -5.82 6.27 11.63
C TYR A 466 -6.76 5.42 12.49
N ASP A 467 -7.47 4.47 11.89
CA ASP A 467 -8.31 3.50 12.61
C ASP A 467 -7.48 2.40 13.30
N ARG A 468 -6.17 2.37 13.01
CA ARG A 468 -5.20 1.43 13.59
C ARG A 468 -5.66 -0.02 13.53
N GLU A 469 -6.14 -0.42 12.36
CA GLU A 469 -6.81 -1.70 12.16
C GLU A 469 -5.85 -2.88 12.33
N TRP A 470 -6.37 -3.96 12.89
CA TRP A 470 -5.74 -5.27 12.99
C TRP A 470 -6.57 -6.27 12.21
N LEU A 471 -5.90 -7.13 11.43
CA LEU A 471 -6.54 -8.21 10.71
C LEU A 471 -6.31 -9.53 11.45
N LEU A 472 -7.38 -10.07 12.00
CA LEU A 472 -7.36 -11.37 12.67
C LEU A 472 -7.41 -12.52 11.65
N PRO A 473 -6.74 -13.65 11.93
CA PRO A 473 -6.70 -14.80 11.05
C PRO A 473 -8.03 -15.56 10.95
N LEU A 474 -8.14 -16.36 9.89
CA LEU A 474 -9.28 -17.24 9.69
C LEU A 474 -9.47 -18.21 10.87
N PHE A 475 -10.73 -18.39 11.26
CA PHE A 475 -11.13 -19.22 12.39
C PHE A 475 -10.46 -18.82 13.71
N SER A 476 -10.34 -17.51 13.96
CA SER A 476 -9.90 -17.03 15.27
C SER A 476 -10.86 -17.53 16.34
N SER A 477 -10.34 -18.24 17.32
CA SER A 477 -11.10 -18.92 18.39
C SER A 477 -10.88 -18.22 19.71
N PHE A 478 -11.93 -18.16 20.52
CA PHE A 478 -11.99 -17.37 21.73
C PHE A 478 -12.67 -18.14 22.87
N ARG A 479 -12.23 -17.88 24.09
CA ARG A 479 -12.99 -18.21 25.30
C ARG A 479 -13.71 -16.97 25.78
N VAL A 480 -15.04 -17.09 25.92
CA VAL A 480 -15.86 -16.05 26.51
C VAL A 480 -15.48 -15.91 27.98
N ASN A 481 -15.14 -14.70 28.43
CA ASN A 481 -14.91 -14.41 29.84
C ASN A 481 -16.24 -14.12 30.53
N HIS A 482 -16.97 -13.14 30.00
CA HIS A 482 -18.33 -12.82 30.45
C HIS A 482 -19.08 -12.08 29.34
N VAL A 483 -20.41 -12.13 29.46
CA VAL A 483 -21.34 -11.35 28.64
C VAL A 483 -22.11 -10.43 29.58
N LYS A 484 -22.23 -9.16 29.20
CA LYS A 484 -22.99 -8.16 29.95
C LYS A 484 -23.90 -7.39 29.02
N VAL A 485 -25.17 -7.28 29.40
CA VAL A 485 -26.16 -6.47 28.68
C VAL A 485 -26.32 -5.14 29.39
N TYR A 486 -26.29 -4.05 28.63
CA TYR A 486 -26.45 -2.69 29.10
C TYR A 486 -27.78 -2.13 28.59
N ASP A 487 -28.81 -2.20 29.44
CA ASP A 487 -30.16 -1.73 29.10
C ASP A 487 -30.18 -0.22 28.84
N ASP A 488 -29.32 0.53 29.54
CA ASP A 488 -29.13 1.98 29.40
C ASP A 488 -28.44 2.38 28.07
N ARG A 489 -27.92 1.40 27.32
CA ARG A 489 -27.17 1.63 26.07
C ARG A 489 -27.83 0.91 24.89
N ASN A 490 -29.12 1.18 24.67
CA ASN A 490 -29.90 0.54 23.59
C ASN A 490 -29.83 -1.01 23.63
N SER A 491 -29.77 -1.56 24.86
CA SER A 491 -29.62 -3.01 25.10
C SER A 491 -28.34 -3.61 24.48
N LEU A 492 -27.24 -2.85 24.49
CA LEU A 492 -25.94 -3.29 24.02
C LEU A 492 -25.52 -4.58 24.72
N THR A 493 -25.16 -5.59 23.94
CA THR A 493 -24.56 -6.82 24.46
C THR A 493 -23.04 -6.72 24.34
N HIS A 494 -22.35 -6.57 25.46
CA HIS A 494 -20.90 -6.52 25.54
C HIS A 494 -20.34 -7.90 25.88
N VAL A 495 -19.52 -8.45 24.98
CA VAL A 495 -18.91 -9.77 25.10
C VAL A 495 -17.41 -9.60 25.27
N VAL A 496 -16.88 -9.95 26.44
CA VAL A 496 -15.44 -9.94 26.69
C VAL A 496 -14.90 -11.33 26.47
N MET A 497 -13.86 -11.46 25.64
CA MET A 497 -13.30 -12.76 25.29
C MET A 497 -11.77 -12.73 25.14
N TYR A 498 -11.14 -13.87 25.39
CA TYR A 498 -9.71 -14.07 25.22
C TYR A 498 -9.44 -14.90 23.98
N MET A 499 -8.53 -14.45 23.13
CA MET A 499 -8.11 -15.23 21.97
C MET A 499 -7.28 -16.44 22.41
N HIS A 500 -7.63 -17.60 21.87
CA HIS A 500 -7.03 -18.89 22.21
C HIS A 500 -6.35 -19.59 21.03
N GLY A 501 -6.54 -19.11 19.80
CA GLY A 501 -5.83 -19.64 18.64
C GLY A 501 -6.59 -19.40 17.35
N CYS A 502 -6.12 -20.00 16.27
CA CYS A 502 -6.76 -19.92 14.95
C CYS A 502 -6.44 -21.16 14.09
N LEU A 503 -6.96 -21.20 12.86
CA LEU A 503 -6.74 -22.35 11.95
C LEU A 503 -5.25 -22.61 11.68
N HIS A 504 -4.45 -21.56 11.55
CA HIS A 504 -3.01 -21.66 11.38
C HIS A 504 -2.36 -20.56 12.18
N GLY A 505 -1.75 -20.90 13.32
CA GLY A 505 -1.16 -19.95 14.26
C GLY A 505 -0.13 -20.57 15.18
N SER A 506 0.44 -19.73 16.04
CA SER A 506 1.43 -20.13 17.06
C SER A 506 0.76 -20.85 18.24
N VAL A 507 -0.47 -20.45 18.59
CA VAL A 507 -1.25 -21.05 19.68
C VAL A 507 -2.03 -22.26 19.16
N LYS A 508 -1.79 -23.44 19.76
CA LYS A 508 -2.50 -24.69 19.42
C LYS A 508 -3.69 -24.86 20.35
N GLU A 509 -4.89 -24.99 19.78
CA GLU A 509 -6.14 -25.02 20.56
C GLU A 509 -7.03 -26.25 20.26
N PRO A 510 -7.58 -26.95 21.26
CA PRO A 510 -8.47 -28.10 21.06
C PRO A 510 -9.73 -27.89 20.21
N MET A 511 -10.28 -26.68 20.08
CA MET A 511 -11.54 -26.46 19.33
C MET A 511 -11.43 -26.83 17.84
N ILE A 512 -10.28 -26.56 17.24
CA ILE A 512 -10.04 -26.87 15.82
C ILE A 512 -9.40 -28.27 15.75
N PRO A 513 -9.83 -29.17 14.85
CA PRO A 513 -9.20 -30.47 14.68
C PRO A 513 -7.71 -30.35 14.32
N GLU A 514 -6.88 -31.23 14.88
CA GLU A 514 -5.44 -31.25 14.58
C GLU A 514 -5.16 -31.55 13.11
N GLU A 515 -5.99 -32.37 12.49
CA GLU A 515 -5.92 -32.74 11.07
C GLU A 515 -6.06 -31.51 10.16
N ASP A 516 -7.06 -30.67 10.42
CA ASP A 516 -7.30 -29.44 9.65
C ASP A 516 -6.16 -28.43 9.81
N ARG A 517 -5.64 -28.29 11.03
CA ARG A 517 -4.43 -27.47 11.28
C ARG A 517 -3.22 -28.02 10.52
N ALA A 518 -3.02 -29.33 10.53
CA ALA A 518 -1.88 -29.97 9.87
C ALA A 518 -1.95 -29.77 8.35
N VAL A 519 -3.11 -29.99 7.74
CA VAL A 519 -3.34 -29.73 6.31
C VAL A 519 -3.07 -28.26 5.98
N THR A 520 -3.64 -27.35 6.76
CA THR A 520 -3.47 -25.91 6.55
C THR A 520 -2.01 -25.49 6.68
N ALA A 521 -1.28 -25.99 7.69
CA ALA A 521 0.14 -25.69 7.86
C ALA A 521 1.00 -26.16 6.66
N VAL A 522 0.70 -27.34 6.10
CA VAL A 522 1.37 -27.82 4.88
C VAL A 522 1.01 -26.93 3.69
N MET A 523 -0.25 -26.50 3.56
CA MET A 523 -0.68 -25.61 2.47
C MET A 523 -0.02 -24.23 2.58
N VAL A 524 -0.01 -23.61 3.76
CA VAL A 524 0.63 -22.31 4.00
C VAL A 524 2.11 -22.35 3.64
N ARG A 525 2.83 -23.42 4.01
CA ARG A 525 4.25 -23.56 3.63
C ARG A 525 4.45 -23.61 2.11
N LYS A 526 3.58 -24.34 1.40
CA LYS A 526 3.62 -24.42 -0.07
C LYS A 526 3.23 -23.09 -0.73
N LEU A 527 2.17 -22.46 -0.25
CA LEU A 527 1.69 -21.15 -0.72
C LEU A 527 2.75 -20.08 -0.55
N ARG A 528 3.45 -20.02 0.60
CA ARG A 528 4.53 -19.06 0.85
C ARG A 528 5.67 -19.21 -0.18
N THR A 529 6.08 -20.44 -0.43
CA THR A 529 7.11 -20.77 -1.43
C THR A 529 6.69 -20.35 -2.85
N GLU A 530 5.41 -20.50 -3.20
CA GLU A 530 4.91 -20.09 -4.52
C GLU A 530 4.69 -18.57 -4.61
N ALA A 531 4.24 -17.92 -3.53
CA ALA A 531 4.07 -16.48 -3.46
C ALA A 531 5.41 -15.75 -3.71
N GLU A 532 6.51 -16.20 -3.10
CA GLU A 532 7.84 -15.63 -3.33
C GLU A 532 8.26 -15.66 -4.81
N LYS A 533 8.01 -16.76 -5.50
CA LYS A 533 8.34 -16.92 -6.92
C LYS A 533 7.42 -16.08 -7.82
N ILE A 534 6.15 -15.98 -7.47
CA ILE A 534 5.16 -15.16 -8.18
C ILE A 534 5.50 -13.68 -8.04
N ILE A 535 5.92 -13.21 -6.86
CA ILE A 535 6.31 -11.82 -6.64
C ILE A 535 7.48 -11.43 -7.50
N TYR A 536 8.50 -12.30 -7.58
CA TYR A 536 9.63 -12.05 -8.47
C TYR A 536 9.14 -11.85 -9.91
N ARG A 537 8.30 -12.77 -10.43
CA ARG A 537 7.77 -12.64 -11.79
C ARG A 537 6.92 -11.38 -11.98
N ALA A 538 6.02 -11.08 -11.04
CA ALA A 538 5.17 -9.90 -11.09
C ALA A 538 5.98 -8.60 -11.09
N HIS A 539 7.05 -8.52 -10.29
CA HIS A 539 7.97 -7.39 -10.30
C HIS A 539 8.67 -7.22 -11.66
N GLN A 540 9.11 -8.31 -12.32
CA GLN A 540 9.69 -8.22 -13.65
C GLN A 540 8.69 -7.71 -14.70
N ILE A 541 7.42 -8.13 -14.61
CA ILE A 541 6.34 -7.61 -15.46
C ILE A 541 6.11 -6.12 -15.19
N ALA A 542 6.18 -5.68 -13.93
CA ALA A 542 6.08 -4.27 -13.57
C ALA A 542 7.24 -3.44 -14.16
N GLU A 543 8.48 -3.90 -14.02
CA GLU A 543 9.65 -3.25 -14.64
C GLU A 543 9.52 -3.17 -16.17
N HIS A 544 9.02 -4.23 -16.81
CA HIS A 544 8.74 -4.22 -18.25
C HIS A 544 7.73 -3.13 -18.60
N ALA A 545 6.62 -3.01 -17.85
CA ALA A 545 5.61 -2.00 -18.09
C ALA A 545 6.17 -0.58 -17.94
N TYR A 546 6.97 -0.31 -16.90
CA TYR A 546 7.62 0.99 -16.70
C TYR A 546 8.57 1.35 -17.86
N LEU A 547 9.38 0.39 -18.30
CA LEU A 547 10.29 0.58 -19.44
C LEU A 547 9.52 0.78 -20.75
N ASN A 548 8.47 -0.02 -20.99
CA ASN A 548 7.67 0.06 -22.21
C ASN A 548 6.94 1.40 -22.34
N VAL A 549 6.31 1.87 -21.26
CA VAL A 549 5.66 3.19 -21.24
C VAL A 549 6.67 4.30 -21.59
N THR A 550 7.87 4.24 -21.01
CA THR A 550 8.93 5.22 -21.29
C THR A 550 9.47 5.08 -22.72
N LEU A 551 9.62 3.87 -23.23
CA LEU A 551 10.00 3.60 -24.61
C LEU A 551 9.00 4.22 -25.59
N ASN A 552 7.71 4.07 -25.33
CA ASN A 552 6.66 4.66 -26.16
C ASN A 552 6.75 6.19 -26.21
N GLU A 553 7.10 6.86 -25.12
CA GLU A 553 7.41 8.30 -25.16
C GLU A 553 8.60 8.61 -26.07
N ARG A 554 9.66 7.81 -26.02
CA ARG A 554 10.86 8.05 -26.85
C ARG A 554 10.58 7.81 -28.32
N LEU A 555 9.78 6.80 -28.64
CA LEU A 555 9.33 6.52 -30.01
C LEU A 555 8.56 7.69 -30.62
N ARG A 556 7.81 8.46 -29.81
CA ARG A 556 7.15 9.70 -30.26
C ARG A 556 8.15 10.79 -30.66
N LEU A 557 9.36 10.77 -30.13
CA LEU A 557 10.38 11.81 -30.40
C LEU A 557 11.22 11.53 -31.66
N HIS A 558 11.00 10.40 -32.34
CA HIS A 558 11.81 10.00 -33.48
C HIS A 558 11.02 10.00 -34.81
N PRO A 559 11.50 10.65 -35.90
CA PRO A 559 10.73 10.84 -37.12
C PRO A 559 10.17 9.56 -37.77
N GLN A 560 10.93 8.46 -37.80
CA GLN A 560 10.47 7.21 -38.43
C GLN A 560 9.31 6.55 -37.68
N THR A 561 9.19 6.80 -36.38
CA THR A 561 8.17 6.21 -35.51
C THR A 561 7.09 7.23 -35.12
N LEU A 562 7.35 8.52 -35.36
CA LEU A 562 6.48 9.64 -35.02
C LEU A 562 5.08 9.45 -35.61
N LEU A 563 4.96 9.08 -36.89
CA LEU A 563 3.64 8.95 -37.53
C LEU A 563 2.79 7.85 -36.87
N ARG A 564 3.41 6.69 -36.59
CA ARG A 564 2.75 5.60 -35.86
C ARG A 564 2.40 6.02 -34.43
N ALA A 565 3.31 6.73 -33.77
CA ALA A 565 3.10 7.19 -32.40
C ALA A 565 1.97 8.23 -32.32
N GLN A 566 1.91 9.17 -33.26
CA GLN A 566 0.80 10.13 -33.41
C GLN A 566 -0.54 9.43 -33.65
N TYR A 567 -0.56 8.37 -34.47
CA TYR A 567 -1.76 7.57 -34.67
C TYR A 567 -2.22 6.89 -33.37
N VAL A 568 -1.29 6.28 -32.63
CA VAL A 568 -1.58 5.64 -31.33
C VAL A 568 -2.07 6.66 -30.31
N ASP A 569 -1.45 7.85 -30.27
CA ASP A 569 -1.87 8.94 -29.38
C ASP A 569 -3.27 9.43 -29.73
N HIS A 570 -3.56 9.62 -31.02
CA HIS A 570 -4.89 9.98 -31.49
C HIS A 570 -5.91 8.89 -31.15
N TYR A 571 -5.56 7.61 -31.30
CA TYR A 571 -6.43 6.49 -30.92
C TYR A 571 -6.76 6.54 -29.41
N PHE A 572 -5.76 6.72 -28.54
CA PHE A 572 -6.00 6.84 -27.11
C PHE A 572 -6.76 8.11 -26.73
N GLU A 573 -6.51 9.22 -27.41
CA GLU A 573 -7.27 10.46 -27.24
C GLU A 573 -8.75 10.27 -27.60
N VAL A 574 -9.04 9.67 -28.76
CA VAL A 574 -10.42 9.34 -29.19
C VAL A 574 -11.07 8.36 -28.23
N LYS A 575 -10.35 7.33 -27.77
CA LYS A 575 -10.84 6.37 -26.79
C LYS A 575 -11.21 7.04 -25.46
N ARG A 576 -10.33 7.89 -24.92
CA ARG A 576 -10.60 8.67 -23.70
C ARG A 576 -11.75 9.65 -23.89
N PHE A 577 -11.83 10.31 -25.04
CA PHE A 577 -12.95 11.19 -25.36
C PHE A 577 -14.28 10.42 -25.41
N SER A 578 -14.29 9.23 -26.02
CA SER A 578 -15.46 8.36 -26.04
C SER A 578 -15.86 7.90 -24.65
N GLN A 579 -14.89 7.54 -23.80
CA GLN A 579 -15.12 7.16 -22.41
C GLN A 579 -15.67 8.34 -21.59
N ALA A 580 -15.05 9.51 -21.68
CA ALA A 580 -15.49 10.74 -21.02
C ALA A 580 -16.90 11.13 -21.45
N LYS A 581 -17.19 11.04 -22.75
CA LYS A 581 -18.52 11.27 -23.30
C LYS A 581 -19.54 10.29 -22.71
N THR A 582 -19.30 8.99 -22.84
CA THR A 582 -20.21 7.96 -22.32
C THR A 582 -20.51 8.18 -20.84
N THR A 583 -19.47 8.32 -20.02
CA THR A 583 -19.61 8.44 -18.57
C THR A 583 -20.29 9.74 -18.11
N VAL A 584 -20.05 10.87 -18.77
CA VAL A 584 -20.71 12.15 -18.44
C VAL A 584 -22.15 12.19 -18.97
N GLU A 585 -22.39 11.66 -20.17
CA GLU A 585 -23.73 11.68 -20.78
C GLU A 585 -24.71 10.72 -20.10
N GLU A 586 -24.23 9.56 -19.63
CA GLU A 586 -25.00 8.61 -18.82
C GLU A 586 -25.16 9.07 -17.36
N GLY A 587 -24.56 10.19 -16.96
CA GLY A 587 -24.61 10.72 -15.59
C GLY A 587 -23.84 9.87 -14.58
N LEU A 588 -23.01 8.93 -15.03
CA LEU A 588 -22.11 8.15 -14.18
C LEU A 588 -21.05 9.06 -13.56
N VAL A 589 -20.52 10.03 -14.31
CA VAL A 589 -19.56 11.01 -13.79
C VAL A 589 -20.17 12.40 -13.81
N ASN A 590 -20.10 13.08 -12.67
CA ASN A 590 -20.53 14.47 -12.54
C ASN A 590 -19.41 15.31 -11.96
N TRP A 591 -19.06 16.38 -12.66
CA TRP A 591 -18.13 17.39 -12.16
C TRP A 591 -18.90 18.51 -11.47
N GLN A 592 -18.42 18.92 -10.30
CA GLN A 592 -18.96 20.03 -9.54
C GLN A 592 -17.89 21.07 -9.26
N VAL A 593 -18.31 22.33 -9.21
CA VAL A 593 -17.50 23.48 -8.83
C VAL A 593 -18.04 24.07 -7.53
N CYS A 594 -17.15 24.44 -6.64
CA CYS A 594 -17.50 25.12 -5.41
C CYS A 594 -17.84 26.58 -5.73
N THR A 595 -19.08 26.99 -5.44
CA THR A 595 -19.52 28.38 -5.60
C THR A 595 -19.43 29.17 -4.30
N THR A 596 -19.55 28.49 -3.16
CA THR A 596 -19.32 29.08 -1.83
C THR A 596 -18.51 28.10 -0.98
N PRO A 597 -17.28 28.45 -0.54
CA PRO A 597 -16.49 27.57 0.32
C PRO A 597 -17.16 27.40 1.69
N ALA A 598 -16.77 26.35 2.43
CA ALA A 598 -17.23 26.17 3.80
C ALA A 598 -16.77 27.35 4.67
N GLN A 599 -17.60 27.75 5.63
CA GLN A 599 -17.35 28.90 6.51
C GLN A 599 -17.67 28.52 7.95
N LEU A 600 -16.77 28.85 8.88
CA LEU A 600 -17.06 28.81 10.31
C LEU A 600 -17.96 30.01 10.63
N ILE A 601 -19.21 29.76 10.99
CA ILE A 601 -20.18 30.83 11.32
C ILE A 601 -19.91 31.33 12.74
N ASP A 602 -19.75 30.38 13.68
CA ASP A 602 -19.46 30.67 15.08
C ASP A 602 -18.23 29.86 15.52
N PRO A 603 -17.08 30.52 15.76
CA PRO A 603 -15.87 29.86 16.23
C PRO A 603 -15.97 29.28 17.64
N VAL A 604 -16.88 29.78 18.47
CA VAL A 604 -17.04 29.34 19.86
C VAL A 604 -17.88 28.07 19.93
N GLU A 605 -18.94 27.98 19.12
CA GLU A 605 -19.81 26.79 19.06
C GLU A 605 -19.35 25.76 18.01
N GLY A 606 -18.40 26.09 17.14
CA GLY A 606 -17.91 25.19 16.09
C GLY A 606 -18.91 24.98 14.94
N VAL A 607 -19.88 25.87 14.76
CA VAL A 607 -20.91 25.74 13.72
C VAL A 607 -20.31 26.05 12.35
N ILE A 608 -20.26 25.03 11.48
CA ILE A 608 -19.72 25.13 10.11
C ILE A 608 -20.86 25.19 9.10
N LYS A 609 -20.88 26.23 8.28
CA LYS A 609 -21.64 26.26 7.03
C LYS A 609 -20.93 25.40 5.99
N HIS A 610 -21.59 24.36 5.51
CA HIS A 610 -21.04 23.50 4.46
C HIS A 610 -20.80 24.25 3.15
N ALA A 611 -19.81 23.80 2.39
CA ALA A 611 -19.53 24.32 1.05
C ALA A 611 -20.70 24.05 0.10
N VAL A 612 -20.99 25.01 -0.77
CA VAL A 612 -22.02 24.90 -1.82
C VAL A 612 -21.35 24.47 -3.13
N TRP A 613 -21.87 23.38 -3.69
CA TRP A 613 -21.36 22.75 -4.90
C TRP A 613 -22.42 22.78 -6.00
N GLU A 614 -22.04 23.28 -7.17
CA GLU A 614 -22.90 23.32 -8.35
C GLU A 614 -22.32 22.46 -9.46
N PHE A 615 -23.18 21.85 -10.27
CA PHE A 615 -22.73 21.06 -11.42
C PHE A 615 -22.07 21.96 -12.46
N MET A 616 -20.91 21.52 -12.97
CA MET A 616 -20.30 22.16 -14.12
C MET A 616 -21.23 22.02 -15.33
N PRO A 617 -21.35 23.07 -16.17
CA PRO A 617 -22.08 22.94 -17.44
C PRO A 617 -21.52 21.77 -18.26
N ARG A 618 -22.40 20.97 -18.89
CA ARG A 618 -22.06 19.70 -19.55
C ARG A 618 -20.86 19.80 -20.49
N LYS A 619 -20.74 20.90 -21.25
CA LYS A 619 -19.58 21.17 -22.12
C LYS A 619 -18.25 21.15 -21.35
N PHE A 620 -18.20 21.83 -20.20
CA PHE A 620 -16.99 21.89 -19.36
C PHE A 620 -16.79 20.61 -18.55
N ALA A 621 -17.86 19.95 -18.11
CA ALA A 621 -17.76 18.64 -17.46
C ALA A 621 -17.13 17.58 -18.38
N LEU A 622 -17.49 17.59 -19.67
CA LEU A 622 -16.90 16.70 -20.68
C LEU A 622 -15.39 16.98 -20.86
N LEU A 623 -15.00 18.25 -20.97
CA LEU A 623 -13.59 18.64 -21.06
C LEU A 623 -12.83 18.24 -19.79
N ALA A 624 -13.41 18.48 -18.61
CA ALA A 624 -12.82 18.11 -17.33
C ALA A 624 -12.57 16.61 -17.26
N GLU A 625 -13.53 15.76 -17.64
CA GLU A 625 -13.35 14.31 -17.62
C GLU A 625 -12.32 13.84 -18.66
N GLN A 626 -12.37 14.37 -19.89
CA GLN A 626 -11.39 14.03 -20.92
C GLN A 626 -9.96 14.35 -20.46
N TYR A 627 -9.73 15.54 -19.92
CA TYR A 627 -8.41 15.94 -19.47
C TYR A 627 -7.97 15.23 -18.21
N PHE A 628 -8.91 14.94 -17.30
CA PHE A 628 -8.66 14.13 -16.12
C PHE A 628 -8.13 12.74 -16.50
N LEU A 629 -8.74 12.07 -17.47
CA LEU A 629 -8.28 10.77 -17.98
C LEU A 629 -6.95 10.85 -18.77
N SER A 630 -6.54 12.04 -19.18
CA SER A 630 -5.27 12.29 -19.89
C SER A 630 -4.15 12.80 -18.97
N LYS A 631 -4.43 12.98 -17.68
CA LYS A 631 -3.45 13.53 -16.74
C LYS A 631 -2.31 12.53 -16.55
N THR A 632 -1.11 13.07 -16.42
CA THR A 632 0.06 12.33 -15.97
C THR A 632 0.59 12.99 -14.71
N ARG A 633 1.58 12.38 -14.06
CA ARG A 633 2.23 12.97 -12.90
C ARG A 633 2.85 14.33 -13.20
N PHE A 634 3.30 14.53 -14.44
CA PHE A 634 3.96 15.77 -14.89
C PHE A 634 2.99 16.75 -15.57
N LYS A 635 1.91 16.25 -16.20
CA LYS A 635 0.93 17.08 -16.90
C LYS A 635 -0.41 17.02 -16.18
N LYS A 636 -0.64 18.00 -15.31
CA LYS A 636 -1.87 18.14 -14.51
C LYS A 636 -2.66 19.42 -14.77
N VAL A 637 -2.05 20.35 -15.52
CA VAL A 637 -2.68 21.63 -15.86
C VAL A 637 -3.00 21.61 -17.35
N PHE A 638 -4.24 21.96 -17.67
CA PHE A 638 -4.78 21.94 -19.02
C PHE A 638 -5.55 23.22 -19.29
N GLU A 639 -5.36 23.80 -20.47
CA GLU A 639 -6.11 24.96 -20.92
C GLU A 639 -6.77 24.63 -22.25
N ALA A 640 -8.09 24.76 -22.32
CA ALA A 640 -8.84 24.51 -23.54
C ALA A 640 -10.18 25.23 -23.53
N GLN A 641 -10.60 25.78 -24.66
CA GLN A 641 -11.93 26.37 -24.85
C GLN A 641 -12.34 27.40 -23.76
N GLY A 642 -11.37 28.18 -23.27
CA GLY A 642 -11.60 29.21 -22.24
C GLY A 642 -11.78 28.68 -20.81
N ILE A 643 -11.46 27.41 -20.55
CA ILE A 643 -11.32 26.88 -19.19
C ILE A 643 -9.87 26.46 -18.93
N LEU A 644 -9.36 26.86 -17.76
CA LEU A 644 -8.13 26.33 -17.17
C LEU A 644 -8.52 25.28 -16.13
N LEU A 645 -7.94 24.09 -16.22
CA LEU A 645 -8.14 22.98 -15.30
C LEU A 645 -6.80 22.64 -14.64
N ASP A 646 -6.75 22.66 -13.33
CA ASP A 646 -5.60 22.24 -12.53
C ASP A 646 -5.99 21.05 -11.65
N PHE A 647 -5.56 19.85 -12.04
CA PHE A 647 -5.78 18.62 -11.28
C PHE A 647 -4.75 18.39 -10.17
N ALA A 648 -3.75 19.24 -10.00
CA ALA A 648 -2.84 19.18 -8.84
C ALA A 648 -3.52 19.77 -7.60
N GLY A 649 -4.21 20.90 -7.76
CA GLY A 649 -5.04 21.51 -6.70
C GLY A 649 -6.53 21.15 -6.77
N TYR A 650 -6.97 20.48 -7.83
CA TYR A 650 -8.38 20.29 -8.20
C TYR A 650 -9.13 21.63 -8.26
N VAL A 651 -8.68 22.51 -9.15
CA VAL A 651 -9.21 23.86 -9.34
C VAL A 651 -9.55 24.09 -10.81
N CYS A 652 -10.59 24.87 -11.10
CA CYS A 652 -10.92 25.34 -12.45
C CYS A 652 -11.05 26.87 -12.52
N ASP A 653 -10.70 27.48 -13.65
CA ASP A 653 -10.99 28.90 -13.96
C ASP A 653 -11.66 29.02 -15.32
N TYR A 654 -12.84 29.64 -15.37
CA TYR A 654 -13.58 29.92 -16.59
C TYR A 654 -13.08 31.20 -17.27
N GLY A 655 -11.79 31.26 -17.61
CA GLY A 655 -11.22 32.32 -18.46
C GLY A 655 -11.29 33.71 -17.83
N GLY A 656 -11.05 33.83 -16.52
CA GLY A 656 -10.95 35.13 -15.84
C GLY A 656 -11.97 35.36 -14.73
N LYS A 657 -12.67 34.31 -14.29
CA LYS A 657 -13.57 34.38 -13.10
C LYS A 657 -12.84 34.00 -11.81
N GLY A 658 -11.55 33.71 -11.91
CA GLY A 658 -10.70 33.29 -10.82
C GLY A 658 -10.81 31.78 -10.55
N PRO A 659 -9.76 31.19 -9.94
CA PRO A 659 -9.71 29.78 -9.61
C PRO A 659 -10.81 29.40 -8.62
N ARG A 660 -11.56 28.35 -8.92
CA ARG A 660 -12.58 27.76 -8.04
C ARG A 660 -12.26 26.30 -7.75
N PRO A 661 -12.41 25.84 -6.49
CA PRO A 661 -12.29 24.42 -6.16
C PRO A 661 -13.28 23.58 -6.98
N MET A 662 -12.86 22.41 -7.42
CA MET A 662 -13.71 21.46 -8.12
C MET A 662 -13.62 20.05 -7.51
N ARG A 663 -14.63 19.23 -7.79
CA ARG A 663 -14.66 17.82 -7.39
C ARG A 663 -15.31 16.95 -8.44
N ARG A 664 -14.88 15.68 -8.47
CA ARG A 664 -15.36 14.63 -9.35
C ARG A 664 -16.23 13.66 -8.56
N LEU A 665 -17.49 13.55 -8.94
CA LEU A 665 -18.41 12.56 -8.40
C LEU A 665 -18.53 11.39 -9.37
N LEU A 666 -18.43 10.19 -8.84
CA LEU A 666 -18.78 8.96 -9.54
C LEU A 666 -20.10 8.46 -8.95
N ARG A 667 -21.15 8.48 -9.76
CA ARG A 667 -22.55 8.35 -9.41
C ARG A 667 -22.95 9.43 -8.39
N LYS A 668 -22.84 9.11 -7.09
CA LYS A 668 -23.15 10.02 -5.97
C LYS A 668 -22.00 10.15 -4.97
N ARG A 669 -20.87 9.48 -5.20
CA ARG A 669 -19.73 9.45 -4.27
C ARG A 669 -18.60 10.32 -4.80
N VAL A 670 -17.98 11.09 -3.92
CA VAL A 670 -16.81 11.90 -4.27
C VAL A 670 -15.61 10.99 -4.47
N THR A 671 -14.96 11.10 -5.64
CA THR A 671 -13.72 10.38 -5.93
C THR A 671 -12.51 11.27 -5.76
N HIS A 672 -12.57 12.51 -6.25
CA HIS A 672 -11.47 13.46 -6.17
C HIS A 672 -12.02 14.84 -5.88
N GLU A 673 -11.34 15.60 -5.04
CA GLU A 673 -11.81 16.89 -4.55
C GLU A 673 -10.62 17.77 -4.18
N ALA A 674 -10.80 19.08 -4.33
CA ALA A 674 -9.87 20.05 -3.81
C ALA A 674 -9.67 19.87 -2.30
N PRO A 675 -8.45 20.05 -1.76
CA PRO A 675 -8.25 20.02 -0.33
C PRO A 675 -9.22 20.96 0.39
N LEU A 676 -9.89 20.46 1.44
CA LEU A 676 -10.74 21.30 2.25
C LEU A 676 -9.91 22.46 2.84
N PRO A 677 -10.42 23.70 2.83
CA PRO A 677 -9.75 24.80 3.49
C PRO A 677 -9.59 24.43 4.98
N VAL A 678 -8.35 24.43 5.46
CA VAL A 678 -8.11 24.22 6.88
C VAL A 678 -8.43 25.52 7.59
N PHE A 679 -9.51 25.54 8.38
CA PHE A 679 -9.82 26.65 9.27
C PHE A 679 -8.68 26.78 10.28
N GLU A 680 -7.94 27.88 10.24
CA GLU A 680 -6.83 28.12 11.16
C GLU A 680 -7.31 28.12 12.62
N GLU A 681 -8.58 28.49 12.85
CA GLU A 681 -9.19 28.48 14.19
C GLU A 681 -9.34 27.08 14.80
N LEU A 682 -9.33 26.00 13.99
CA LEU A 682 -9.40 24.62 14.49
C LEU A 682 -8.02 24.01 14.79
N ARG A 683 -6.92 24.73 14.53
CA ARG A 683 -5.55 24.26 14.79
C ARG A 683 -4.95 24.77 16.10
N SER A 684 -5.63 25.69 16.79
CA SER A 684 -5.16 26.33 18.02
C SER A 684 -5.44 25.50 19.27
#